data_AF-A0A1F8GKM6-F1
#
_entry.id   AF-A0A1F8GKM6-F1
#
_cell.length_a   1.000
_cell.length_b   1.000
_cell.length_c   1.000
_cell.angle_alpha   90.00
_cell.angle_beta   90.00
_cell.angle_gamma   90.00
#
_symmetry.space_group_name_H-M   'P 1'
#
loop_
_entity.id
_entity.type
_entity.pdbx_description
1 polymer ?
#
loop_
_entity_poly.entity_id
_entity_poly.type
_entity_poly.pdbx_seq_one_letter_code
_entity_poly.pdbx_strand_id
1 'polypeptide(L)'
;MGIFEKIIPRNKPKEFPIGLRDFTKKESAKAIHESLPKKPVKSEKPPQEPHQRIPIALEKLKAQIESTKNLELRPRVGILADGDKIENQQIDVIDADDEDLWKVCFKLTEAHYKQILGKTRSEPGWSEGLILVKPRTANKKKGGPEDSEDHGIRPFLLSSARCYLMDEGVVVKVATAETRTGFSNEPMRTAIGLVQVEIPKGVPDQDSLGESVDVILKKVFEVSDGLSIPTKEAERQYKKARYMWHHKVEKDRVPFDLDSRLTREEVMPGYFTFVEKGKYQEYRQKTPFVLTHALHNVESLPQIITAGGILSTHERYRRGLIQSGMSSERDLEVGGGDSVFIRTSTEGNFLTILGPQLTMVFEPRILDRTDWYAYMNDQYGSTDPEYFSERLPPAELFDLNSTNSGNEQMFRTGIALADIKALVSSDSRSLMRAYAVLRNAGIETINGEPMEDFLVLTPTVRDAAGLSETLAKPDEGSKDSWQDPEFKTLSKIIKEDPDSLERYLYGGAYYFIEELKKYSKTFGTLKDLDFANTFNDWTRNNGAYQLDAYLGGRALDDIRMLLDLKHESATTPKIVEGVLRNFEIRIIPSRMKPEVKNNILAALNNLHASVEEVVVAVRTAKEKFQNQGFETGSSKEDTQDFILLAQIEARITRIIKISDGIEGWRKILAQNENTN
;
A
#
# COMPACT_ATOMS: atom_id res chain seq x y z
N MET A 1 -81.61 -1.65 -26.78
CA MET A 1 -81.61 -0.98 -25.45
C MET A 1 -81.92 -2.06 -24.43
N GLY A 2 -81.20 -2.34 -23.36
CA GLY A 2 -80.14 -1.65 -22.62
C GLY A 2 -80.31 -2.05 -21.14
N ILE A 3 -79.21 -2.15 -20.39
CA ILE A 3 -79.08 -2.30 -18.92
C ILE A 3 -79.43 -3.67 -18.29
N PHE A 4 -78.49 -4.21 -17.50
CA PHE A 4 -78.58 -4.63 -16.07
C PHE A 4 -77.88 -5.95 -15.66
N GLU A 5 -77.19 -5.85 -14.52
CA GLU A 5 -76.89 -6.82 -13.44
C GLU A 5 -75.94 -8.04 -13.63
N LYS A 6 -75.00 -8.18 -12.66
CA LYS A 6 -74.60 -9.40 -11.89
C LYS A 6 -73.35 -9.09 -11.06
N ILE A 7 -73.26 -9.21 -9.72
CA ILE A 7 -73.51 -10.30 -8.75
C ILE A 7 -72.61 -11.55 -8.98
N ILE A 8 -71.60 -11.69 -8.10
CA ILE A 8 -70.78 -12.88 -7.75
C ILE A 8 -71.63 -13.88 -6.91
N PRO A 9 -71.34 -15.19 -6.63
CA PRO A 9 -70.31 -16.18 -7.04
C PRO A 9 -70.90 -17.58 -7.43
N ARG A 10 -70.06 -18.62 -7.62
CA ARG A 10 -70.19 -20.06 -7.16
C ARG A 10 -69.11 -20.89 -7.90
N ASN A 11 -68.49 -21.97 -7.42
CA ASN A 11 -68.56 -22.81 -6.22
C ASN A 11 -67.34 -23.78 -6.28
N LYS A 12 -66.78 -24.18 -5.12
CA LYS A 12 -66.04 -25.47 -4.91
C LYS A 12 -67.00 -26.68 -5.14
N PRO A 13 -66.63 -27.99 -5.14
CA PRO A 13 -65.45 -28.66 -4.50
C PRO A 13 -64.86 -29.95 -5.17
N LYS A 14 -63.75 -30.48 -4.59
CA LYS A 14 -63.35 -31.92 -4.37
C LYS A 14 -63.14 -32.85 -5.58
N GLU A 15 -62.23 -33.84 -5.66
CA GLU A 15 -61.09 -34.39 -4.89
C GLU A 15 -60.54 -35.60 -5.71
N PHE A 16 -59.23 -35.92 -5.60
CA PHE A 16 -58.55 -37.25 -5.86
C PHE A 16 -58.33 -37.77 -7.34
N PRO A 17 -57.46 -38.79 -7.62
CA PRO A 17 -55.98 -38.75 -7.61
C PRO A 17 -55.25 -39.67 -8.67
N ILE A 18 -53.88 -39.67 -8.69
CA ILE A 18 -52.94 -40.74 -9.19
C ILE A 18 -53.06 -41.10 -10.71
N GLY A 19 -52.03 -41.26 -11.56
CA GLY A 19 -50.57 -41.34 -11.50
C GLY A 19 -50.02 -41.91 -12.84
N LEU A 20 -48.68 -42.07 -12.92
CA LEU A 20 -47.84 -42.75 -13.95
C LEU A 20 -47.52 -41.95 -15.26
N ARG A 21 -46.25 -41.51 -15.43
CA ARG A 21 -45.09 -42.14 -16.16
C ARG A 21 -45.24 -41.98 -17.70
N ASP A 22 -44.32 -41.44 -18.49
CA ASP A 22 -42.85 -41.66 -18.56
C ASP A 22 -42.08 -40.50 -19.26
N PHE A 23 -40.78 -40.43 -18.91
CA PHE A 23 -39.58 -39.87 -19.57
C PHE A 23 -39.74 -39.14 -20.93
N THR A 24 -39.11 -37.98 -21.14
CA THR A 24 -37.72 -37.92 -21.66
C THR A 24 -36.90 -36.69 -21.25
N LYS A 25 -35.63 -36.97 -20.94
CA LYS A 25 -34.45 -36.10 -20.72
C LYS A 25 -34.35 -34.88 -21.67
N LYS A 26 -34.33 -33.64 -21.12
CA LYS A 26 -33.33 -32.59 -21.49
C LYS A 26 -33.36 -31.25 -20.73
N GLU A 27 -34.16 -31.04 -19.69
CA GLU A 27 -34.21 -29.72 -19.00
C GLU A 27 -34.17 -29.83 -17.48
N SER A 28 -33.00 -30.19 -16.92
CA SER A 28 -32.82 -30.23 -15.46
C SER A 28 -31.36 -29.93 -15.08
N ALA A 29 -30.91 -28.71 -15.34
CA ALA A 29 -29.69 -28.17 -14.72
C ALA A 29 -29.85 -26.69 -14.29
N LYS A 30 -31.07 -26.15 -14.27
CA LYS A 30 -31.32 -24.74 -13.94
C LYS A 30 -32.42 -24.50 -12.90
N ALA A 31 -32.75 -25.51 -12.09
CA ALA A 31 -33.74 -25.37 -11.02
C ALA A 31 -33.38 -26.24 -9.80
N ILE A 32 -32.15 -26.09 -9.30
CA ILE A 32 -31.79 -26.47 -7.92
C ILE A 32 -30.88 -25.35 -7.39
N HIS A 33 -31.46 -24.18 -7.13
CA HIS A 33 -30.81 -23.15 -6.31
C HIS A 33 -31.82 -22.33 -5.49
N GLU A 34 -32.99 -22.88 -5.20
CA GLU A 34 -33.98 -22.29 -4.28
C GLU A 34 -34.47 -23.33 -3.26
N SER A 35 -33.57 -23.75 -2.37
CA SER A 35 -33.94 -24.26 -1.05
C SER A 35 -32.70 -24.34 -0.17
N LEU A 36 -32.11 -23.19 0.16
CA LEU A 36 -31.17 -23.12 1.28
C LEU A 36 -31.96 -23.30 2.58
N PRO A 37 -31.46 -24.11 3.54
CA PRO A 37 -32.14 -24.32 4.82
C PRO A 37 -32.24 -22.99 5.57
N LYS A 38 -33.44 -22.67 6.06
CA LYS A 38 -33.64 -21.57 7.03
C LYS A 38 -32.65 -21.79 8.18
N LYS A 39 -31.65 -20.90 8.31
CA LYS A 39 -30.77 -20.86 9.48
C LYS A 39 -31.65 -20.88 10.73
N PRO A 40 -31.34 -21.71 11.75
CA PRO A 40 -32.07 -21.65 13.00
C PRO A 40 -31.94 -20.24 13.55
N VAL A 41 -33.07 -19.67 13.98
CA VAL A 41 -33.11 -18.42 14.74
C VAL A 41 -32.15 -18.61 15.91
N LYS A 42 -31.02 -17.88 15.91
CA LYS A 42 -30.11 -17.87 17.05
C LYS A 42 -30.94 -17.41 18.24
N SER A 43 -31.09 -18.27 19.25
CA SER A 43 -31.48 -17.86 20.58
C SER A 43 -30.59 -16.69 20.98
N GLU A 44 -31.18 -15.56 21.40
CA GLU A 44 -30.43 -14.43 21.94
C GLU A 44 -29.53 -14.98 23.07
N LYS A 45 -28.21 -14.89 22.87
CA LYS A 45 -27.28 -15.09 23.98
C LYS A 45 -27.64 -14.06 25.05
N PRO A 46 -27.59 -14.42 26.35
CA PRO A 46 -27.86 -13.46 27.42
C PRO A 46 -27.00 -12.20 27.24
N PRO A 47 -27.47 -11.02 27.68
CA PRO A 47 -26.74 -9.78 27.55
C PRO A 47 -25.38 -9.97 28.21
N GLN A 48 -24.34 -9.80 27.40
CA GLN A 48 -22.97 -10.00 27.82
C GLN A 48 -22.51 -8.77 28.58
N GLU A 49 -21.85 -8.99 29.72
CA GLU A 49 -21.25 -7.91 30.48
C GLU A 49 -20.27 -7.10 29.59
N PRO A 50 -20.28 -5.76 29.65
CA PRO A 50 -19.50 -4.90 28.76
C PRO A 50 -18.01 -5.27 28.67
N HIS A 51 -17.38 -5.58 29.80
CA HIS A 51 -15.96 -5.94 29.89
C HIS A 51 -15.61 -7.24 29.12
N GLN A 52 -16.54 -8.20 29.02
CA GLN A 52 -16.29 -9.48 28.33
C GLN A 52 -16.18 -9.34 26.80
N ARG A 53 -16.51 -8.17 26.25
CA ARG A 53 -16.51 -7.94 24.80
C ARG A 53 -15.09 -7.88 24.22
N ILE A 54 -14.11 -7.38 24.98
CA ILE A 54 -12.71 -7.36 24.55
C ILE A 54 -12.17 -8.80 24.42
N PRO A 55 -12.22 -9.66 25.45
CA PRO A 55 -11.76 -11.04 25.33
C PRO A 55 -12.39 -11.80 24.14
N ILE A 56 -13.68 -11.61 23.87
CA ILE A 56 -14.35 -12.23 22.72
C ILE A 56 -13.90 -11.65 21.39
N ALA A 57 -13.69 -10.33 21.32
CA ALA A 57 -13.15 -9.71 20.13
C ALA A 57 -11.76 -10.26 19.79
N LEU A 58 -10.95 -10.57 20.82
CA LEU A 58 -9.62 -11.17 20.64
C LEU A 58 -9.67 -12.59 20.05
N GLU A 59 -10.75 -13.35 20.25
CA GLU A 59 -10.92 -14.64 19.55
C GLU A 59 -10.99 -14.46 18.03
N LYS A 60 -11.57 -13.35 17.54
CA LYS A 60 -11.55 -13.03 16.11
C LYS A 60 -10.15 -12.63 15.62
N LEU A 61 -9.33 -12.10 16.52
CA LEU A 61 -7.97 -11.66 16.22
C LEU A 61 -7.04 -12.84 15.94
N LYS A 62 -7.26 -14.00 16.57
CA LYS A 62 -6.47 -15.23 16.36
C LYS A 62 -6.37 -15.64 14.89
N ALA A 63 -7.48 -15.55 14.14
CA ALA A 63 -7.48 -15.85 12.71
C ALA A 63 -6.64 -14.84 11.91
N GLN A 64 -6.67 -13.55 12.28
CA GLN A 64 -5.84 -12.52 11.65
C GLN A 64 -4.36 -12.66 12.01
N ILE A 65 -4.03 -13.06 13.24
CA ILE A 65 -2.65 -13.30 13.67
C ILE A 65 -1.98 -14.29 12.74
N GLU A 66 -2.64 -15.41 12.45
CA GLU A 66 -2.09 -16.45 11.57
C GLU A 66 -1.90 -15.94 10.13
N SER A 67 -2.88 -15.20 9.59
CA SER A 67 -2.81 -14.68 8.21
C SER A 67 -1.81 -13.53 8.04
N THR A 68 -1.45 -12.84 9.14
CA THR A 68 -0.56 -11.66 9.12
C THR A 68 0.80 -11.91 9.79
N LYS A 69 1.10 -13.15 10.20
CA LYS A 69 2.32 -13.49 10.95
C LYS A 69 3.63 -13.08 10.28
N ASN A 70 3.65 -13.07 8.95
CA ASN A 70 4.82 -12.70 8.14
C ASN A 70 4.75 -11.25 7.62
N LEU A 71 3.82 -10.44 8.13
CA LEU A 71 3.65 -9.05 7.72
C LEU A 71 4.19 -8.08 8.76
N GLU A 72 4.66 -6.94 8.28
CA GLU A 72 4.91 -5.73 9.07
C GLU A 72 3.60 -5.01 9.46
N LEU A 73 2.54 -5.76 9.74
CA LEU A 73 1.23 -5.22 10.07
C LEU A 73 0.64 -5.94 11.27
N ARG A 74 0.44 -5.21 12.37
CA ARG A 74 -0.15 -5.71 13.61
C ARG A 74 -1.63 -6.06 13.40
N PRO A 75 -2.10 -7.21 13.91
CA PRO A 75 -3.52 -7.54 13.93
C PRO A 75 -4.32 -6.50 14.72
N ARG A 76 -5.56 -6.23 14.29
CA ARG A 76 -6.46 -5.32 14.99
C ARG A 76 -7.89 -5.85 15.00
N VAL A 77 -8.60 -5.63 16.10
CA VAL A 77 -10.05 -5.80 16.19
C VAL A 77 -10.70 -4.53 16.69
N GLY A 78 -11.82 -4.14 16.08
CA GLY A 78 -12.65 -3.04 16.59
C GLY A 78 -13.87 -3.56 17.34
N ILE A 79 -14.28 -2.76 18.31
CA ILE A 79 -15.39 -3.05 19.21
C ILE A 79 -16.26 -1.81 19.26
N LEU A 80 -17.56 -1.99 19.02
CA LEU A 80 -18.51 -0.91 19.21
C LEU A 80 -18.51 -0.50 20.68
N ALA A 81 -18.29 0.76 20.95
CA ALA A 81 -18.17 1.31 22.29
C ALA A 81 -19.09 2.52 22.40
N ASP A 82 -19.23 3.05 23.61
CA ASP A 82 -19.83 4.35 23.95
C ASP A 82 -20.53 5.16 22.86
N GLY A 83 -21.76 5.57 23.14
CA GLY A 83 -22.63 6.20 22.15
C GLY A 83 -22.35 7.68 21.84
N ASP A 84 -21.62 8.41 22.70
CA ASP A 84 -21.66 9.89 22.75
C ASP A 84 -20.30 10.61 22.84
N LYS A 85 -19.33 10.05 23.54
CA LYS A 85 -18.00 10.61 23.80
C LYS A 85 -16.92 9.99 22.91
N ILE A 86 -17.14 8.79 22.38
CA ILE A 86 -16.22 8.12 21.46
C ILE A 86 -16.67 8.32 20.00
N GLU A 87 -15.79 8.90 19.18
CA GLU A 87 -16.01 9.08 17.76
C GLU A 87 -16.25 7.71 17.08
N ASN A 88 -17.23 7.65 16.19
CA ASN A 88 -17.63 6.42 15.48
C ASN A 88 -18.17 5.31 16.38
N GLN A 89 -18.34 5.57 17.69
CA GLN A 89 -18.80 4.58 18.66
C GLN A 89 -17.90 3.32 18.59
N GLN A 90 -16.59 3.51 18.45
CA GLN A 90 -15.65 2.43 18.19
C GLN A 90 -14.32 2.60 18.94
N ILE A 91 -13.89 1.52 19.58
CA ILE A 91 -12.56 1.34 20.16
C ILE A 91 -11.85 0.22 19.40
N ASP A 92 -10.56 0.39 19.15
CA ASP A 92 -9.72 -0.63 18.55
C ASP A 92 -8.74 -1.21 19.56
N VAL A 93 -8.58 -2.53 19.50
CA VAL A 93 -7.55 -3.27 20.22
C VAL A 93 -6.57 -3.83 19.20
N ILE A 94 -5.31 -3.43 19.33
CA ILE A 94 -4.20 -3.84 18.46
C ILE A 94 -3.30 -4.77 19.27
N ASP A 95 -2.96 -5.91 18.67
CA ASP A 95 -1.94 -6.81 19.20
C ASP A 95 -0.55 -6.31 18.78
N ALA A 96 0.17 -5.68 19.71
CA ALA A 96 1.55 -5.24 19.53
C ALA A 96 2.50 -6.20 20.27
N ASP A 97 2.43 -7.48 19.88
CA ASP A 97 3.25 -8.57 20.41
C ASP A 97 4.75 -8.29 20.35
N ASP A 98 5.21 -7.65 19.28
CA ASP A 98 6.60 -7.24 19.08
C ASP A 98 7.11 -6.18 20.08
N GLU A 99 6.18 -5.51 20.76
CA GLU A 99 6.41 -4.54 21.82
C GLU A 99 6.01 -5.07 23.21
N ASP A 100 5.54 -6.32 23.33
CA ASP A 100 4.95 -6.88 24.55
C ASP A 100 3.79 -6.05 25.12
N LEU A 101 2.97 -5.45 24.23
CA LEU A 101 1.84 -4.58 24.59
C LEU A 101 0.51 -5.02 23.95
N TRP A 102 -0.59 -4.76 24.65
CA TRP A 102 -1.88 -4.46 24.04
C TRP A 102 -2.00 -2.95 23.85
N LYS A 103 -2.39 -2.51 22.65
CA LYS A 103 -2.68 -1.09 22.38
C LYS A 103 -4.18 -0.90 22.19
N VAL A 104 -4.79 -0.06 23.01
CA VAL A 104 -6.20 0.31 22.91
C VAL A 104 -6.29 1.72 22.38
N CYS A 105 -6.82 1.88 21.17
CA CYS A 105 -6.83 3.14 20.45
C CYS A 105 -8.26 3.54 20.10
N PHE A 106 -8.59 4.82 20.29
CA PHE A 106 -9.88 5.39 19.92
C PHE A 106 -9.78 6.90 19.75
N LYS A 107 -10.84 7.52 19.24
CA LYS A 107 -10.94 8.97 19.16
C LYS A 107 -12.07 9.48 20.02
N LEU A 108 -11.83 10.56 20.75
CA LEU A 108 -12.87 11.28 21.47
C LEU A 108 -13.61 12.23 20.53
N THR A 109 -14.90 12.43 20.77
CA THR A 109 -15.65 13.50 20.10
C THR A 109 -15.06 14.85 20.46
N GLU A 110 -15.17 15.85 19.57
CA GLU A 110 -14.49 17.14 19.75
C GLU A 110 -14.79 17.81 21.10
N ALA A 111 -16.05 17.78 21.54
CA ALA A 111 -16.47 18.34 22.82
C ALA A 111 -15.79 17.63 23.99
N HIS A 112 -15.77 16.30 23.97
CA HIS A 112 -15.18 15.49 25.04
C HIS A 112 -13.65 15.55 25.03
N TYR A 113 -13.04 15.58 23.85
CA TYR A 113 -11.61 15.79 23.67
C TYR A 113 -11.14 17.09 24.34
N LYS A 114 -11.84 18.21 24.09
CA LYS A 114 -11.52 19.50 24.72
C LYS A 114 -11.65 19.46 26.24
N GLN A 115 -12.68 18.79 26.76
CA GLN A 115 -12.86 18.58 28.20
C GLN A 115 -11.68 17.81 28.81
N ILE A 116 -11.34 16.63 28.24
CA ILE A 116 -10.27 15.79 28.75
C ILE A 116 -8.92 16.50 28.65
N LEU A 117 -8.62 17.14 27.51
CA LEU A 117 -7.37 17.89 27.35
C LEU A 117 -7.25 19.02 28.38
N GLY A 118 -8.34 19.73 28.67
CA GLY A 118 -8.39 20.72 29.75
C GLY A 118 -7.99 20.14 31.11
N LYS A 119 -8.52 18.96 31.46
CA LYS A 119 -8.19 18.27 32.72
C LYS A 119 -6.74 17.85 32.81
N THR A 120 -6.19 17.29 31.73
CA THR A 120 -4.77 16.89 31.69
C THR A 120 -3.78 18.02 31.94
N ARG A 121 -4.21 19.29 31.83
CA ARG A 121 -3.40 20.48 32.14
C ARG A 121 -3.53 20.94 33.59
N SER A 122 -4.68 20.68 34.22
CA SER A 122 -4.97 21.18 35.58
C SER A 122 -4.78 20.13 36.67
N GLU A 123 -4.89 18.84 36.34
CA GLU A 123 -4.81 17.75 37.31
C GLU A 123 -3.38 17.23 37.48
N PRO A 124 -2.95 16.91 38.72
CA PRO A 124 -1.64 16.32 38.96
C PRO A 124 -1.56 14.88 38.42
N GLY A 125 -0.34 14.44 38.07
CA GLY A 125 -0.06 13.08 37.59
C GLY A 125 0.02 12.95 36.06
N TRP A 126 -0.37 13.98 35.32
CA TRP A 126 -0.13 14.06 33.88
C TRP A 126 1.27 14.61 33.57
N SER A 127 1.97 13.99 32.63
CA SER A 127 3.26 14.44 32.11
C SER A 127 3.21 14.73 30.62
N GLU A 128 4.19 15.45 30.09
CA GLU A 128 4.43 15.50 28.65
C GLU A 128 4.92 14.13 28.16
N GLY A 129 4.61 13.81 26.91
CA GLY A 129 5.11 12.64 26.22
C GLY A 129 4.79 12.69 24.72
N LEU A 130 4.97 11.56 24.05
CA LEU A 130 4.86 11.45 22.60
C LEU A 130 4.04 10.21 22.22
N ILE A 131 3.26 10.33 21.14
CA ILE A 131 2.70 9.19 20.42
C ILE A 131 3.65 8.92 19.25
N LEU A 132 4.48 7.88 19.44
CA LEU A 132 5.40 7.38 18.43
C LEU A 132 4.79 6.15 17.76
N VAL A 133 4.80 6.17 16.44
CA VAL A 133 4.48 5.03 15.62
C VAL A 133 5.76 4.26 15.35
N LYS A 134 5.81 3.01 15.81
CA LYS A 134 6.96 2.12 15.59
C LYS A 134 6.65 1.11 14.49
N PRO A 135 7.60 0.89 13.56
CA PRO A 135 7.44 -0.13 12.54
C PRO A 135 7.31 -1.50 13.22
N ARG A 136 6.49 -2.39 12.68
CA ARG A 136 6.49 -3.79 13.10
C ARG A 136 7.63 -4.48 12.35
N THR A 137 8.57 -5.10 13.06
CA THR A 137 9.60 -5.90 12.41
C THR A 137 9.07 -7.31 12.15
N ALA A 138 8.97 -7.72 10.88
CA ALA A 138 8.69 -9.10 10.55
C ALA A 138 9.88 -9.96 10.99
N ASN A 139 9.68 -10.87 11.95
CA ASN A 139 10.69 -11.76 12.55
C ASN A 139 11.75 -11.12 13.47
N LYS A 140 11.39 -10.85 14.73
CA LYS A 140 12.34 -11.11 15.83
C LYS A 140 12.41 -12.63 16.04
N LYS A 141 13.42 -13.31 15.49
CA LYS A 141 13.80 -14.62 16.04
C LYS A 141 14.18 -14.39 17.50
N LYS A 142 13.35 -14.85 18.45
CA LYS A 142 13.72 -14.91 19.88
C LYS A 142 15.02 -15.72 19.98
N GLY A 143 16.13 -15.07 20.34
CA GLY A 143 17.42 -15.72 20.60
C GLY A 143 18.54 -15.54 19.56
N GLY A 144 18.40 -14.64 18.58
CA GLY A 144 19.55 -14.17 17.79
C GLY A 144 20.39 -13.14 18.57
N PRO A 145 21.70 -13.01 18.29
CA PRO A 145 22.55 -12.05 18.99
C PRO A 145 21.95 -10.65 18.90
N GLU A 146 21.66 -10.08 20.07
CA GLU A 146 21.53 -8.63 20.22
C GLU A 146 22.79 -8.01 19.61
N ASP A 147 22.65 -6.97 18.78
CA ASP A 147 23.73 -6.24 18.08
C ASP A 147 23.98 -6.60 16.61
N SER A 148 22.94 -6.79 15.80
CA SER A 148 23.00 -6.29 14.41
C SER A 148 22.40 -4.90 14.39
N GLU A 149 23.23 -3.88 14.16
CA GLU A 149 22.84 -2.48 14.02
C GLU A 149 21.52 -2.33 13.25
N ASP A 150 20.53 -1.76 13.95
CA ASP A 150 19.19 -1.43 13.47
C ASP A 150 19.30 -0.56 12.21
N HIS A 151 19.23 -1.18 11.02
CA HIS A 151 19.25 -0.49 9.74
C HIS A 151 17.94 0.29 9.51
N GLY A 152 17.74 1.36 10.29
CA GLY A 152 17.38 2.65 9.72
C GLY A 152 15.90 3.06 9.58
N ILE A 153 14.91 2.34 10.13
CA ILE A 153 13.53 2.87 10.16
C ILE A 153 13.25 3.53 11.51
N ARG A 154 13.46 4.85 11.58
CA ARG A 154 13.17 5.65 12.77
C ARG A 154 11.65 5.61 13.09
N PRO A 155 11.25 5.55 14.36
CA PRO A 155 9.87 5.75 14.76
C PRO A 155 9.31 7.06 14.20
N PHE A 156 8.09 7.03 13.68
CA PHE A 156 7.41 8.22 13.17
C PHE A 156 6.71 8.94 14.32
N LEU A 157 7.00 10.23 14.50
CA LEU A 157 6.34 11.06 15.51
C LEU A 157 4.96 11.49 15.00
N LEU A 158 3.89 10.91 15.54
CA LEU A 158 2.52 11.27 15.15
C LEU A 158 2.02 12.50 15.91
N SER A 159 2.28 12.60 17.22
CA SER A 159 1.85 13.77 17.99
C SER A 159 2.60 13.85 19.32
N SER A 160 2.63 15.05 19.90
CA SER A 160 2.87 15.17 21.34
C SER A 160 1.62 14.71 22.09
N ALA A 161 1.80 14.29 23.34
CA ALA A 161 0.71 13.77 24.15
C ALA A 161 0.86 14.16 25.62
N ARG A 162 -0.28 14.18 26.30
CA ARG A 162 -0.36 14.14 27.76
C ARG A 162 -0.42 12.68 28.16
N CYS A 163 0.52 12.28 29.00
CA CYS A 163 0.65 10.91 29.47
C CYS A 163 0.22 10.80 30.93
N TYR A 164 -0.49 9.74 31.26
CA TYR A 164 -0.83 9.37 32.63
C TYR A 164 -0.36 7.94 32.87
N LEU A 165 0.51 7.74 33.86
CA LEU A 165 0.98 6.43 34.27
C LEU A 165 0.06 5.89 35.36
N MET A 166 -0.59 4.78 35.07
CA MET A 166 -1.43 4.05 36.02
C MET A 166 -0.63 2.90 36.65
N ASP A 167 -1.27 2.22 37.60
CA ASP A 167 -0.70 1.02 38.22
C ASP A 167 -0.34 -0.04 37.16
N GLU A 168 0.57 -0.95 37.53
CA GLU A 168 0.98 -2.09 36.70
C GLU A 168 1.64 -1.72 35.36
N GLY A 169 2.06 -0.45 35.20
CA GLY A 169 2.79 0.02 34.02
C GLY A 169 1.90 0.40 32.85
N VAL A 170 0.58 0.53 33.06
CA VAL A 170 -0.35 1.00 32.03
C VAL A 170 -0.13 2.49 31.76
N VAL A 171 0.06 2.85 30.48
CA VAL A 171 0.29 4.24 30.07
C VAL A 171 -0.87 4.72 29.20
N VAL A 172 -1.58 5.73 29.68
CA VAL A 172 -2.63 6.41 28.90
C VAL A 172 -2.03 7.64 28.23
N LYS A 173 -2.21 7.78 26.91
CA LYS A 173 -1.73 8.91 26.12
C LYS A 173 -2.91 9.59 25.42
N VAL A 174 -3.06 10.88 25.67
CA VAL A 174 -4.02 11.74 24.97
C VAL A 174 -3.24 12.68 24.07
N ALA A 175 -3.43 12.58 22.76
CA ALA A 175 -2.77 13.47 21.82
C ALA A 175 -3.10 14.93 22.18
N THR A 176 -2.11 15.81 22.18
CA THR A 176 -2.38 17.23 22.40
C THR A 176 -2.73 17.93 21.10
N ALA A 177 -2.30 17.40 19.94
CA ALA A 177 -2.61 17.83 18.57
C ALA A 177 -2.55 19.35 18.30
N GLU A 178 -1.96 20.12 19.22
CA GLU A 178 -1.72 21.57 19.18
C GLU A 178 -0.23 21.87 18.95
N THR A 179 0.63 20.88 19.21
CA THR A 179 2.07 20.99 18.97
C THR A 179 2.36 20.76 17.50
N ARG A 180 3.18 21.65 16.93
CA ARG A 180 3.67 21.59 15.57
C ARG A 180 4.66 20.43 15.42
N THR A 181 4.18 19.29 14.92
CA THR A 181 4.98 18.08 14.71
C THR A 181 5.01 17.63 13.24
N GLY A 182 4.36 18.38 12.35
CA GLY A 182 4.30 18.08 10.92
C GLY A 182 5.50 18.52 10.10
N PHE A 183 5.54 18.04 8.86
CA PHE A 183 6.46 18.46 7.83
C PHE A 183 6.45 19.98 7.61
N SER A 184 5.26 20.58 7.55
CA SER A 184 5.06 22.02 7.43
C SER A 184 5.15 22.77 8.77
N ASN A 185 5.60 22.09 9.84
CA ASN A 185 5.55 22.60 11.21
C ASN A 185 4.11 23.00 11.60
N GLU A 186 3.13 22.25 11.14
CA GLU A 186 1.72 22.36 11.51
C GLU A 186 1.31 21.19 12.42
N PRO A 187 0.23 21.31 13.21
CA PRO A 187 -0.26 20.20 14.00
C PRO A 187 -0.82 19.07 13.13
N MET A 188 -0.60 17.80 13.53
CA MET A 188 -1.23 16.65 12.87
C MET A 188 -2.73 16.64 13.15
N ARG A 189 -3.57 17.15 12.24
CA ARG A 189 -5.03 17.12 12.44
C ARG A 189 -5.57 15.71 12.58
N THR A 190 -4.93 14.72 11.95
CA THR A 190 -5.27 13.30 12.13
C THR A 190 -5.13 12.83 13.58
N ALA A 191 -4.31 13.48 14.41
CA ALA A 191 -4.14 13.14 15.82
C ALA A 191 -5.19 13.82 16.74
N ILE A 192 -6.01 14.74 16.24
CA ILE A 192 -7.06 15.38 17.05
C ILE A 192 -8.00 14.31 17.60
N GLY A 193 -8.27 14.36 18.91
CA GLY A 193 -9.12 13.40 19.60
C GLY A 193 -8.46 12.06 19.90
N LEU A 194 -7.26 11.78 19.38
CA LEU A 194 -6.62 10.47 19.48
C LEU A 194 -6.23 10.13 20.93
N VAL A 195 -6.65 8.95 21.36
CA VAL A 195 -6.23 8.30 22.59
C VAL A 195 -5.50 7.01 22.23
N GLN A 196 -4.36 6.77 22.89
CA GLN A 196 -3.64 5.51 22.85
C GLN A 196 -3.35 5.05 24.28
N VAL A 197 -3.87 3.90 24.66
CA VAL A 197 -3.56 3.23 25.93
C VAL A 197 -2.62 2.07 25.64
N GLU A 198 -1.48 2.06 26.31
CA GLU A 198 -0.48 1.00 26.26
C GLU A 198 -0.60 0.16 27.52
N ILE A 199 -0.95 -1.11 27.35
CA ILE A 199 -1.17 -2.07 28.45
C ILE A 199 -0.14 -3.19 28.31
N PRO A 200 0.77 -3.38 29.29
CA PRO A 200 1.72 -4.49 29.28
C PRO A 200 1.05 -5.85 29.12
N LYS A 201 1.61 -6.72 28.26
CA LYS A 201 1.13 -8.10 28.18
C LYS A 201 1.50 -8.86 29.46
N GLY A 202 0.57 -9.70 29.91
CA GLY A 202 0.74 -10.52 31.12
C GLY A 202 0.20 -9.88 32.40
N VAL A 203 -0.05 -8.57 32.41
CA VAL A 203 -0.74 -7.88 33.52
C VAL A 203 -1.54 -6.68 32.95
N PRO A 204 -2.89 -6.75 32.89
CA PRO A 204 -3.76 -7.89 33.20
C PRO A 204 -3.58 -9.07 32.23
N ASP A 205 -4.05 -10.25 32.63
CA ASP A 205 -4.22 -11.36 31.68
C ASP A 205 -5.26 -11.01 30.60
N GLN A 206 -5.30 -11.81 29.53
CA GLN A 206 -6.15 -11.54 28.38
C GLN A 206 -7.64 -11.47 28.72
N ASP A 207 -8.08 -12.24 29.71
CA ASP A 207 -9.48 -12.31 30.13
C ASP A 207 -9.87 -11.07 30.95
N SER A 208 -8.92 -10.50 31.69
CA SER A 208 -9.11 -9.31 32.54
C SER A 208 -8.80 -8.00 31.80
N LEU A 209 -8.29 -8.05 30.56
CA LEU A 209 -8.00 -6.87 29.74
C LEU A 209 -9.23 -5.96 29.58
N GLY A 210 -10.42 -6.56 29.45
CA GLY A 210 -11.67 -5.82 29.35
C GLY A 210 -12.00 -4.98 30.59
N GLU A 211 -11.70 -5.50 31.78
CA GLU A 211 -11.92 -4.80 33.04
C GLU A 211 -10.98 -3.61 33.19
N SER A 212 -9.70 -3.78 32.85
CA SER A 212 -8.73 -2.68 32.88
C SER A 212 -9.11 -1.56 31.92
N VAL A 213 -9.58 -1.88 30.72
CA VAL A 213 -10.05 -0.87 29.77
C VAL A 213 -11.29 -0.15 30.29
N ASP A 214 -12.24 -0.85 30.90
CA ASP A 214 -13.44 -0.24 31.48
C ASP A 214 -13.09 0.72 32.64
N VAL A 215 -12.15 0.33 33.50
CA VAL A 215 -11.60 1.19 34.56
C VAL A 215 -10.98 2.46 33.99
N ILE A 216 -10.22 2.36 32.90
CA ILE A 216 -9.59 3.51 32.23
C ILE A 216 -10.64 4.43 31.63
N LEU A 217 -11.59 3.87 30.87
CA LEU A 217 -12.69 4.62 30.27
C LEU A 217 -13.50 5.39 31.33
N LYS A 218 -13.80 4.73 32.45
CA LYS A 218 -14.55 5.35 33.54
C LYS A 218 -13.77 6.39 34.33
N LYS A 219 -12.55 6.06 34.77
CA LYS A 219 -11.77 6.91 35.68
C LYS A 219 -11.06 8.06 34.97
N VAL A 220 -10.48 7.79 33.79
CA VAL A 220 -9.66 8.77 33.06
C VAL A 220 -10.51 9.55 32.08
N PHE A 221 -11.40 8.87 31.37
CA PHE A 221 -12.19 9.48 30.30
C PHE A 221 -13.64 9.79 30.70
N GLU A 222 -14.08 9.49 31.92
CA GLU A 222 -15.45 9.73 32.38
C GLU A 222 -16.53 9.14 31.47
N VAL A 223 -16.19 8.06 30.79
CA VAL A 223 -17.08 7.28 29.95
C VAL A 223 -17.60 6.11 30.76
N SER A 224 -18.70 6.33 31.46
CA SER A 224 -19.40 5.24 32.16
C SER A 224 -19.97 4.28 31.13
N ASP A 225 -19.81 2.98 31.38
CA ASP A 225 -20.29 1.92 30.48
C ASP A 225 -19.66 1.99 29.08
N GLY A 226 -18.40 2.46 28.97
CA GLY A 226 -17.76 2.75 27.70
C GLY A 226 -17.58 1.54 26.78
N LEU A 227 -17.53 0.32 27.33
CA LEU A 227 -17.51 -0.91 26.54
C LEU A 227 -18.91 -1.47 26.24
N SER A 228 -19.99 -0.80 26.64
CA SER A 228 -21.34 -1.27 26.36
C SER A 228 -21.69 -1.14 24.89
N ILE A 229 -22.62 -1.97 24.42
CA ILE A 229 -23.19 -1.80 23.08
C ILE A 229 -23.98 -0.48 23.09
N PRO A 230 -23.80 0.40 22.08
CA PRO A 230 -24.58 1.62 21.99
C PRO A 230 -26.09 1.35 22.11
N THR A 231 -26.78 2.14 22.93
CA THR A 231 -28.23 2.02 23.06
C THR A 231 -28.91 2.33 21.71
N LYS A 232 -30.12 1.81 21.50
CA LYS A 232 -30.89 2.10 20.27
C LYS A 232 -31.09 3.61 20.04
N GLU A 233 -31.27 4.38 21.12
CA GLU A 233 -31.41 5.83 21.03
C GLU A 233 -30.09 6.50 20.64
N ALA A 234 -28.97 6.11 21.26
CA ALA A 234 -27.64 6.62 20.88
C ALA A 234 -27.29 6.30 19.43
N GLU A 235 -27.59 5.08 18.98
CA GLU A 235 -27.47 4.70 17.57
C GLU A 235 -28.35 5.56 16.67
N ARG A 236 -29.62 5.79 17.02
CA ARG A 236 -30.54 6.63 16.24
C ARG A 236 -30.05 8.08 16.14
N GLN A 237 -29.53 8.66 17.22
CA GLN A 237 -28.96 10.00 17.21
C GLN A 237 -27.71 10.05 16.34
N TYR A 238 -26.85 9.04 16.44
CA TYR A 238 -25.64 8.95 15.62
C TYR A 238 -25.96 8.79 14.13
N LYS A 239 -26.94 7.95 13.76
CA LYS A 239 -27.44 7.83 12.37
C LYS A 239 -27.86 9.19 11.81
N LYS A 240 -28.63 9.97 12.57
CA LYS A 240 -29.07 11.32 12.17
C LYS A 240 -27.88 12.26 11.98
N ALA A 241 -26.97 12.32 12.95
CA ALA A 241 -25.77 13.16 12.88
C ALA A 241 -24.90 12.78 11.67
N ARG A 242 -24.71 11.48 11.43
CA ARG A 242 -23.97 10.94 10.30
C ARG A 242 -24.62 11.30 8.97
N TYR A 243 -25.93 11.18 8.85
CA TYR A 243 -26.66 11.56 7.63
C TYR A 243 -26.57 13.07 7.35
N MET A 244 -26.79 13.90 8.37
CA MET A 244 -26.64 15.37 8.26
C MET A 244 -25.22 15.75 7.82
N TRP A 245 -24.22 15.14 8.45
CA TRP A 245 -22.82 15.31 8.08
C TRP A 245 -22.59 14.88 6.63
N HIS A 246 -22.94 13.66 6.24
CA HIS A 246 -22.67 13.14 4.90
C HIS A 246 -23.35 13.98 3.81
N HIS A 247 -24.63 14.27 3.97
CA HIS A 247 -25.45 14.96 2.96
C HIS A 247 -25.42 16.50 3.05
N LYS A 248 -24.71 17.09 4.02
CA LYS A 248 -24.71 18.55 4.28
C LYS A 248 -26.12 19.13 4.43
N VAL A 249 -26.96 18.43 5.19
CA VAL A 249 -28.34 18.85 5.40
C VAL A 249 -28.62 19.17 6.86
N GLU A 250 -29.54 20.10 7.05
CA GLU A 250 -30.09 20.43 8.36
C GLU A 250 -31.02 19.33 8.88
N LYS A 251 -31.30 19.38 10.19
CA LYS A 251 -32.04 18.34 10.92
C LYS A 251 -33.45 18.08 10.36
N ASP A 252 -34.11 19.10 9.82
CA ASP A 252 -35.46 19.04 9.24
C ASP A 252 -35.51 18.31 7.89
N ARG A 253 -34.35 18.15 7.23
CA ARG A 253 -34.20 17.45 5.95
C ARG A 253 -33.79 15.98 6.11
N VAL A 254 -33.61 15.52 7.34
CA VAL A 254 -33.29 14.12 7.62
C VAL A 254 -34.52 13.25 7.38
N PRO A 255 -34.43 12.16 6.59
CA PRO A 255 -35.55 11.27 6.34
C PRO A 255 -36.16 10.71 7.63
N PHE A 256 -37.49 10.69 7.72
CA PHE A 256 -38.19 10.18 8.90
C PHE A 256 -37.94 8.68 9.14
N ASP A 257 -37.71 7.94 8.05
CA ASP A 257 -37.45 6.50 7.98
C ASP A 257 -35.94 6.16 8.00
N LEU A 258 -35.05 7.13 8.28
CA LEU A 258 -33.60 6.95 8.28
C LEU A 258 -33.14 5.74 9.11
N ASP A 259 -33.75 5.53 10.26
CA ASP A 259 -33.35 4.45 11.18
C ASP A 259 -33.50 3.05 10.55
N SER A 260 -34.53 2.88 9.71
CA SER A 260 -34.75 1.63 8.95
C SER A 260 -33.90 1.51 7.69
N ARG A 261 -33.39 2.64 7.16
CA ARG A 261 -32.54 2.66 5.96
C ARG A 261 -31.09 2.31 6.26
N LEU A 262 -30.58 2.78 7.40
CA LEU A 262 -29.18 2.60 7.78
C LEU A 262 -28.98 1.36 8.65
N THR A 263 -28.14 0.46 8.16
CA THR A 263 -27.67 -0.70 8.91
C THR A 263 -26.19 -0.55 9.24
N ARG A 264 -25.78 -0.97 10.44
CA ARG A 264 -24.36 -0.97 10.82
C ARG A 264 -23.69 -2.23 10.28
N GLU A 265 -22.62 -2.06 9.52
CA GLU A 265 -21.89 -3.15 8.88
C GLU A 265 -20.39 -3.05 9.11
N GLU A 266 -19.73 -4.20 9.15
CA GLU A 266 -18.27 -4.28 9.11
C GLU A 266 -17.83 -4.15 7.66
N VAL A 267 -17.28 -2.99 7.29
CA VAL A 267 -16.93 -2.66 5.89
C VAL A 267 -15.44 -2.87 5.58
N MET A 268 -14.65 -3.09 6.62
CA MET A 268 -13.24 -3.47 6.58
C MET A 268 -12.98 -4.27 7.88
N PRO A 269 -12.11 -5.29 7.90
CA PRO A 269 -11.88 -6.09 9.11
C PRO A 269 -11.62 -5.22 10.34
N GLY A 270 -12.48 -5.35 11.35
CA GLY A 270 -12.46 -4.58 12.58
C GLY A 270 -13.02 -3.17 12.49
N TYR A 271 -13.55 -2.69 11.37
CA TYR A 271 -14.08 -1.34 11.22
C TYR A 271 -15.55 -1.33 10.80
N PHE A 272 -16.36 -0.59 11.56
CA PHE A 272 -17.80 -0.55 11.42
C PHE A 272 -18.30 0.84 11.05
N THR A 273 -19.25 0.90 10.13
CA THR A 273 -19.94 2.14 9.78
C THR A 273 -21.40 1.87 9.44
N PHE A 274 -22.17 2.94 9.22
CA PHE A 274 -23.53 2.85 8.70
C PHE A 274 -23.55 2.84 7.19
N VAL A 275 -24.38 1.95 6.66
CA VAL A 275 -24.55 1.67 5.24
C VAL A 275 -26.03 1.82 4.87
N GLU A 276 -26.32 2.57 3.81
CA GLU A 276 -27.63 2.58 3.13
C GLU A 276 -27.52 1.64 1.92
N LYS A 277 -27.93 0.39 2.09
CA LYS A 277 -27.74 -0.63 1.04
C LYS A 277 -28.42 -0.24 -0.27
N GLY A 278 -27.68 -0.37 -1.37
CA GLY A 278 -28.15 -0.05 -2.71
C GLY A 278 -28.19 1.45 -3.03
N LYS A 279 -27.70 2.33 -2.13
CA LYS A 279 -27.66 3.77 -2.37
C LYS A 279 -26.86 4.14 -3.62
N TYR A 280 -25.82 3.37 -3.95
CA TYR A 280 -25.05 3.57 -5.18
C TYR A 280 -25.90 3.50 -6.45
N GLN A 281 -27.04 2.80 -6.42
CA GLN A 281 -27.96 2.70 -7.56
C GLN A 281 -28.65 4.04 -7.86
N GLU A 282 -28.93 4.86 -6.83
CA GLU A 282 -29.44 6.21 -7.02
C GLU A 282 -28.40 7.09 -7.74
N TYR A 283 -27.12 6.96 -7.38
CA TYR A 283 -26.04 7.69 -8.06
C TYR A 283 -25.87 7.24 -9.51
N ARG A 284 -26.01 5.93 -9.76
CA ARG A 284 -25.91 5.34 -11.10
C ARG A 284 -27.03 5.84 -12.03
N GLN A 285 -28.21 6.12 -11.48
CA GLN A 285 -29.32 6.71 -12.24
C GLN A 285 -29.07 8.16 -12.66
N LYS A 286 -28.16 8.88 -11.98
CA LYS A 286 -27.80 10.25 -12.33
C LYS A 286 -26.80 10.31 -13.48
N THR A 287 -25.72 9.54 -13.38
CA THR A 287 -24.66 9.48 -14.39
C THR A 287 -23.90 8.17 -14.26
N PRO A 288 -23.43 7.56 -15.37
CA PRO A 288 -22.42 6.51 -15.30
C PRO A 288 -21.16 7.01 -14.59
N PHE A 289 -20.56 6.17 -13.74
CA PHE A 289 -19.37 6.55 -12.98
C PHE A 289 -18.40 5.38 -12.75
N VAL A 290 -17.14 5.64 -12.43
CA VAL A 290 -16.20 4.63 -11.96
C VAL A 290 -15.41 5.16 -10.77
N LEU A 291 -15.13 4.27 -9.83
CA LEU A 291 -14.39 4.55 -8.62
C LEU A 291 -13.00 3.96 -8.76
N THR A 292 -11.97 4.79 -8.68
CA THR A 292 -10.60 4.38 -8.97
C THR A 292 -9.58 4.85 -7.94
N HIS A 293 -8.53 4.05 -7.72
CA HIS A 293 -7.37 4.44 -6.94
C HIS A 293 -6.09 4.10 -7.70
N ALA A 294 -5.33 5.12 -8.08
CA ALA A 294 -4.06 4.92 -8.76
C ALA A 294 -2.97 4.55 -7.75
N LEU A 295 -2.31 3.41 -7.96
CA LEU A 295 -1.29 2.91 -7.04
C LEU A 295 0.01 3.67 -7.19
N HIS A 296 0.55 4.13 -6.07
CA HIS A 296 1.84 4.82 -6.05
C HIS A 296 2.98 3.94 -6.60
N ASN A 297 3.03 2.67 -6.17
CA ASN A 297 3.98 1.67 -6.65
C ASN A 297 3.30 0.29 -6.70
N VAL A 298 3.76 -0.56 -7.63
CA VAL A 298 3.22 -1.92 -7.79
C VAL A 298 3.72 -2.84 -6.68
N GLU A 299 4.89 -2.54 -6.11
CA GLU A 299 5.54 -3.28 -5.04
C GLU A 299 4.72 -3.32 -3.73
N SER A 300 3.80 -2.37 -3.52
CA SER A 300 2.88 -2.35 -2.38
C SER A 300 1.74 -3.37 -2.47
N LEU A 301 1.45 -3.92 -3.66
CA LEU A 301 0.32 -4.82 -3.87
C LEU A 301 0.26 -6.01 -2.92
N PRO A 302 1.37 -6.75 -2.66
CA PRO A 302 1.31 -7.90 -1.76
C PRO A 302 0.89 -7.49 -0.35
N GLN A 303 1.37 -6.34 0.12
CA GLN A 303 1.01 -5.81 1.43
C GLN A 303 -0.46 -5.42 1.49
N ILE A 304 -0.98 -4.75 0.45
CA ILE A 304 -2.41 -4.37 0.36
C ILE A 304 -3.30 -5.61 0.38
N ILE A 305 -3.00 -6.61 -0.46
CA ILE A 305 -3.80 -7.84 -0.56
C ILE A 305 -3.77 -8.60 0.76
N THR A 306 -2.60 -8.78 1.35
CA THR A 306 -2.46 -9.54 2.60
C THR A 306 -3.04 -8.77 3.80
N ALA A 307 -3.03 -7.44 3.77
CA ALA A 307 -3.74 -6.60 4.75
C ALA A 307 -5.27 -6.70 4.65
N GLY A 308 -5.79 -7.36 3.62
CA GLY A 308 -7.22 -7.53 3.38
C GLY A 308 -7.86 -6.30 2.73
N GLY A 309 -7.08 -5.42 2.10
CA GLY A 309 -7.57 -4.21 1.43
C GLY A 309 -6.62 -3.02 1.54
N ILE A 310 -7.04 -1.88 1.02
CA ILE A 310 -6.30 -0.62 1.14
C ILE A 310 -6.63 0.05 2.49
N LEU A 311 -5.59 0.51 3.18
CA LEU A 311 -5.67 1.10 4.51
C LEU A 311 -5.25 2.58 4.43
N SER A 312 -5.90 3.45 5.20
CA SER A 312 -5.49 4.83 5.34
C SER A 312 -4.09 4.97 5.93
N THR A 313 -3.43 6.11 5.74
CA THR A 313 -2.07 6.33 6.25
C THR A 313 -1.99 6.11 7.76
N HIS A 314 -2.91 6.68 8.53
CA HIS A 314 -2.97 6.51 9.98
C HIS A 314 -3.24 5.05 10.39
N GLU A 315 -4.11 4.34 9.66
CA GLU A 315 -4.39 2.93 9.91
C GLU A 315 -3.17 2.03 9.70
N ARG A 316 -2.42 2.25 8.61
CA ARG A 316 -1.16 1.54 8.34
C ARG A 316 -0.14 1.84 9.44
N TYR A 317 0.04 3.12 9.75
CA TYR A 317 1.04 3.59 10.69
C TYR A 317 0.79 3.03 12.08
N ARG A 318 -0.40 3.20 12.67
CA ARG A 318 -0.67 2.72 14.03
C ARG A 318 -0.53 1.19 14.18
N ARG A 319 -0.65 0.44 13.08
CA ARG A 319 -0.44 -1.01 13.02
C ARG A 319 1.00 -1.41 12.68
N GLY A 320 1.91 -0.45 12.53
CA GLY A 320 3.34 -0.70 12.31
C GLY A 320 3.76 -0.83 10.85
N LEU A 321 2.85 -0.65 9.89
CA LEU A 321 3.18 -0.57 8.47
C LEU A 321 3.53 0.87 8.11
N ILE A 322 4.80 1.25 8.27
CA ILE A 322 5.29 2.61 7.99
C ILE A 322 5.81 2.66 6.54
N GLN A 323 4.88 2.78 5.61
CA GLN A 323 5.17 2.94 4.19
C GLN A 323 4.62 4.28 3.70
N SER A 324 5.45 5.09 3.03
CA SER A 324 4.97 6.34 2.45
C SER A 324 4.09 6.09 1.23
N GLY A 325 2.91 6.71 1.19
CA GLY A 325 2.11 6.90 -0.02
C GLY A 325 2.58 8.14 -0.80
N MET A 326 1.75 8.64 -1.73
CA MET A 326 2.08 9.83 -2.53
C MET A 326 2.28 11.10 -1.68
N SER A 327 1.54 11.24 -0.59
CA SER A 327 1.52 12.45 0.24
C SER A 327 1.28 12.16 1.73
N SER A 328 1.70 10.99 2.24
CA SER A 328 1.31 10.50 3.57
C SER A 328 1.47 11.50 4.73
N GLU A 329 2.57 12.25 4.78
CA GLU A 329 2.78 13.27 5.82
C GLU A 329 1.78 14.42 5.70
N ARG A 330 1.52 14.88 4.47
CA ARG A 330 0.54 15.94 4.21
C ARG A 330 -0.88 15.48 4.51
N ASP A 331 -1.22 14.24 4.18
CA ASP A 331 -2.53 13.67 4.52
C ASP A 331 -2.73 13.69 6.05
N LEU A 332 -1.70 13.29 6.82
CA LEU A 332 -1.75 13.32 8.28
C LEU A 332 -1.93 14.74 8.84
N GLU A 333 -1.21 15.71 8.26
CA GLU A 333 -1.30 17.14 8.61
C GLU A 333 -2.72 17.68 8.49
N VAL A 334 -3.37 17.49 7.33
CA VAL A 334 -4.67 18.10 7.06
C VAL A 334 -5.85 17.28 7.59
N GLY A 335 -5.61 16.05 8.02
CA GLY A 335 -6.62 15.13 8.57
C GLY A 335 -7.14 14.09 7.58
N GLY A 336 -6.71 14.16 6.32
CA GLY A 336 -7.01 13.15 5.30
C GLY A 336 -6.33 11.79 5.56
N GLY A 337 -5.32 11.75 6.44
CA GLY A 337 -4.55 10.55 6.77
C GLY A 337 -5.36 9.44 7.43
N ASP A 338 -6.54 9.75 7.96
CA ASP A 338 -7.51 8.77 8.43
C ASP A 338 -8.31 8.09 7.30
N SER A 339 -8.19 8.56 6.06
CA SER A 339 -9.00 8.12 4.92
C SER A 339 -8.14 7.48 3.81
N VAL A 340 -8.78 6.62 3.02
CA VAL A 340 -8.29 6.17 1.72
C VAL A 340 -8.85 7.11 0.66
N PHE A 341 -7.97 7.55 -0.23
CA PHE A 341 -8.27 8.47 -1.32
C PHE A 341 -8.65 7.67 -2.56
N ILE A 342 -9.79 7.99 -3.16
CA ILE A 342 -10.19 7.46 -4.46
C ILE A 342 -10.65 8.62 -5.35
N ARG A 343 -10.74 8.36 -6.64
CA ARG A 343 -11.34 9.27 -7.63
C ARG A 343 -12.69 8.73 -8.06
N THR A 344 -13.65 9.64 -8.21
CA THR A 344 -14.93 9.36 -8.89
C THR A 344 -14.87 9.97 -10.28
N SER A 345 -14.81 9.16 -11.32
CA SER A 345 -14.90 9.65 -12.70
C SER A 345 -16.31 9.42 -13.23
N THR A 346 -16.99 10.49 -13.65
CA THR A 346 -18.31 10.43 -14.31
C THR A 346 -18.15 10.44 -15.83
N GLU A 347 -19.26 10.34 -16.56
CA GLU A 347 -19.28 10.27 -18.03
C GLU A 347 -18.42 11.35 -18.73
N GLY A 348 -18.38 12.57 -18.18
CA GLY A 348 -17.54 13.65 -18.72
C GLY A 348 -16.04 13.33 -18.78
N ASN A 349 -15.56 12.41 -17.94
CA ASN A 349 -14.16 11.98 -17.88
C ASN A 349 -13.86 10.71 -18.70
N PHE A 350 -14.86 10.08 -19.32
CA PHE A 350 -14.73 8.73 -19.89
C PHE A 350 -13.80 8.63 -21.10
N LEU A 351 -13.59 9.74 -21.83
CA LEU A 351 -12.63 9.81 -22.93
C LEU A 351 -11.17 9.91 -22.46
N THR A 352 -10.93 10.06 -21.16
CA THR A 352 -9.58 10.11 -20.60
C THR A 352 -8.91 8.75 -20.75
N ILE A 353 -7.73 8.75 -21.38
CA ILE A 353 -6.84 7.60 -21.47
C ILE A 353 -6.27 7.35 -20.07
N LEU A 354 -6.37 6.10 -19.60
CA LEU A 354 -5.75 5.72 -18.35
C LEU A 354 -4.22 5.78 -18.52
N GLY A 355 -3.53 6.32 -17.52
CA GLY A 355 -2.07 6.32 -17.51
C GLY A 355 -1.50 4.89 -17.45
N PRO A 356 -0.18 4.72 -17.68
CA PRO A 356 0.47 3.42 -17.53
C PRO A 356 0.50 2.94 -16.07
N GLN A 357 0.16 3.80 -15.10
CA GLN A 357 0.08 3.46 -13.68
C GLN A 357 -1.02 2.42 -13.43
N LEU A 358 -0.71 1.44 -12.57
CA LEU A 358 -1.69 0.44 -12.16
C LEU A 358 -2.76 1.11 -11.30
N THR A 359 -4.03 0.86 -11.61
CA THR A 359 -5.17 1.51 -10.99
C THR A 359 -6.14 0.47 -10.48
N MET A 360 -6.55 0.57 -9.22
CA MET A 360 -7.64 -0.23 -8.66
C MET A 360 -8.97 0.33 -9.14
N VAL A 361 -9.86 -0.55 -9.57
CA VAL A 361 -11.27 -0.26 -9.83
C VAL A 361 -12.07 -0.87 -8.69
N PHE A 362 -12.99 -0.11 -8.09
CA PHE A 362 -13.80 -0.58 -6.97
C PHE A 362 -15.22 -0.98 -7.38
N GLU A 363 -15.80 -1.89 -6.59
CA GLU A 363 -17.22 -2.18 -6.62
C GLU A 363 -18.02 -0.93 -6.22
N PRO A 364 -19.07 -0.52 -6.97
CA PRO A 364 -19.78 0.73 -6.70
C PRO A 364 -20.52 0.73 -5.37
N ARG A 365 -20.78 -0.46 -4.78
CA ARG A 365 -21.41 -0.62 -3.46
C ARG A 365 -20.64 0.04 -2.32
N ILE A 366 -19.36 0.39 -2.49
CA ILE A 366 -18.65 1.16 -1.45
C ILE A 366 -19.32 2.50 -1.18
N LEU A 367 -20.04 3.08 -2.17
CA LEU A 367 -20.81 4.31 -2.01
C LEU A 367 -22.05 4.17 -1.11
N ASP A 368 -22.45 2.95 -0.76
CA ASP A 368 -23.51 2.71 0.22
C ASP A 368 -23.10 3.12 1.64
N ARG A 369 -21.78 3.20 1.88
CA ARG A 369 -21.24 3.68 3.13
C ARG A 369 -21.57 5.15 3.35
N THR A 370 -21.68 5.56 4.61
CA THR A 370 -21.98 6.96 4.99
C THR A 370 -20.79 7.71 5.57
N ASP A 371 -19.63 7.06 5.67
CA ASP A 371 -18.39 7.58 6.22
C ASP A 371 -17.43 8.08 5.15
N TRP A 372 -17.93 8.49 3.99
CA TRP A 372 -17.12 9.15 2.98
C TRP A 372 -17.49 10.62 2.78
N TYR A 373 -16.57 11.38 2.21
CA TYR A 373 -16.78 12.75 1.77
C TYR A 373 -15.96 12.99 0.50
N ALA A 374 -16.24 14.06 -0.23
CA ALA A 374 -15.56 14.33 -1.50
C ALA A 374 -15.30 15.82 -1.72
N TYR A 375 -14.29 16.12 -2.52
CA TYR A 375 -13.98 17.45 -3.03
C TYR A 375 -13.91 17.43 -4.55
N MET A 376 -14.17 18.59 -5.16
CA MET A 376 -14.01 18.76 -6.60
C MET A 376 -12.55 18.86 -7.03
N ASN A 377 -11.67 19.28 -6.14
CA ASN A 377 -10.24 19.46 -6.38
C ASN A 377 -9.45 18.79 -5.26
N ASP A 378 -8.16 18.63 -5.47
CA ASP A 378 -7.24 18.08 -4.50
C ASP A 378 -7.13 19.01 -3.27
N GLN A 379 -7.67 18.55 -2.15
CA GLN A 379 -7.61 19.19 -0.84
C GLN A 379 -6.84 18.32 0.16
N TYR A 380 -6.11 17.29 -0.31
CA TYR A 380 -5.43 16.30 0.54
C TYR A 380 -6.35 15.67 1.60
N GLY A 381 -7.65 15.60 1.32
CA GLY A 381 -8.66 15.09 2.24
C GLY A 381 -8.84 15.95 3.48
N SER A 382 -8.51 17.24 3.41
CA SER A 382 -8.51 18.17 4.54
C SER A 382 -9.78 18.07 5.38
N THR A 383 -9.63 18.15 6.70
CA THR A 383 -10.70 18.22 7.70
C THR A 383 -10.68 19.54 8.45
N ASP A 384 -9.89 20.51 7.97
CA ASP A 384 -9.90 21.85 8.48
C ASP A 384 -11.26 22.51 8.23
N PRO A 385 -11.92 23.13 9.23
CA PRO A 385 -13.25 23.71 9.05
C PRO A 385 -13.39 24.65 7.84
N GLU A 386 -12.34 25.39 7.48
CA GLU A 386 -12.35 26.30 6.33
C GLU A 386 -12.55 25.51 5.04
N TYR A 387 -11.68 24.55 4.76
CA TYR A 387 -11.74 23.70 3.56
C TYR A 387 -12.85 22.66 3.62
N PHE A 388 -13.11 22.09 4.80
CA PHE A 388 -14.11 21.04 5.01
C PHE A 388 -15.55 21.53 4.75
N SER A 389 -15.78 22.83 4.87
CA SER A 389 -17.04 23.45 4.46
C SER A 389 -17.29 23.36 2.94
N GLU A 390 -16.23 23.28 2.13
CA GLU A 390 -16.29 23.22 0.66
C GLU A 390 -16.56 21.82 0.11
N ARG A 391 -16.50 20.78 0.95
CA ARG A 391 -16.75 19.40 0.52
C ARG A 391 -18.13 19.28 -0.14
N LEU A 392 -18.25 18.36 -1.08
CA LEU A 392 -19.50 18.09 -1.77
C LEU A 392 -20.39 17.15 -0.94
N PRO A 393 -21.72 17.37 -0.93
CA PRO A 393 -22.66 16.32 -0.59
C PRO A 393 -22.72 15.28 -1.73
N PRO A 394 -23.11 14.03 -1.45
CA PRO A 394 -23.12 12.97 -2.46
C PRO A 394 -23.92 13.31 -3.72
N ALA A 395 -25.05 13.99 -3.57
CA ALA A 395 -25.89 14.34 -4.71
C ALA A 395 -25.14 15.20 -5.73
N GLU A 396 -24.40 16.21 -5.27
CA GLU A 396 -23.67 17.15 -6.13
C GLU A 396 -22.49 16.49 -6.82
N LEU A 397 -21.78 15.57 -6.15
CA LEU A 397 -20.63 14.84 -6.74
C LEU A 397 -21.02 14.15 -8.06
N PHE A 398 -22.20 13.56 -8.13
CA PHE A 398 -22.69 12.83 -9.31
C PHE A 398 -23.54 13.69 -10.26
N ASP A 399 -23.94 14.90 -9.86
CA ASP A 399 -24.58 15.86 -10.77
C ASP A 399 -23.55 16.59 -11.64
N LEU A 400 -22.31 16.62 -11.17
CA LEU A 400 -21.19 17.23 -11.87
C LEU A 400 -20.66 16.22 -12.90
N ASN A 401 -21.14 16.33 -14.15
CA ASN A 401 -20.49 15.74 -15.34
C ASN A 401 -19.14 16.44 -15.64
N SER A 402 -18.35 16.65 -14.59
CA SER A 402 -17.08 17.37 -14.65
C SER A 402 -16.02 16.51 -15.33
N THR A 403 -15.19 17.15 -16.15
CA THR A 403 -13.96 16.57 -16.72
C THR A 403 -12.76 16.75 -15.78
N ASN A 404 -13.00 17.13 -14.52
CA ASN A 404 -11.92 17.38 -13.58
C ASN A 404 -11.32 16.06 -13.10
N SER A 405 -10.06 15.82 -13.45
CA SER A 405 -9.28 14.67 -13.03
C SER A 405 -8.65 14.83 -11.63
N GLY A 406 -8.74 16.03 -11.05
CA GLY A 406 -8.21 16.38 -9.74
C GLY A 406 -9.19 16.22 -8.59
N ASN A 407 -10.35 15.57 -8.77
CA ASN A 407 -11.26 15.32 -7.65
C ASN A 407 -10.70 14.28 -6.68
N GLU A 408 -11.20 14.32 -5.45
CA GLU A 408 -10.86 13.34 -4.43
C GLU A 408 -12.08 12.94 -3.60
N GLN A 409 -12.15 11.67 -3.25
CA GLN A 409 -13.15 11.11 -2.37
C GLN A 409 -12.46 10.27 -1.30
N MET A 410 -12.88 10.46 -0.07
CA MET A 410 -12.19 10.00 1.12
C MET A 410 -13.06 8.98 1.83
N PHE A 411 -12.61 7.72 1.90
CA PHE A 411 -13.26 6.66 2.67
C PHE A 411 -12.53 6.45 3.98
N ARG A 412 -13.22 6.58 5.12
CA ARG A 412 -12.57 6.45 6.43
C ARG A 412 -11.98 5.05 6.63
N THR A 413 -10.83 4.99 7.29
CA THR A 413 -10.07 3.81 7.73
C THR A 413 -9.51 2.92 6.61
N GLY A 414 -10.32 2.49 5.64
CA GLY A 414 -9.90 1.56 4.61
C GLY A 414 -11.03 1.14 3.67
N ILE A 415 -10.67 0.42 2.61
CA ILE A 415 -11.58 -0.26 1.67
C ILE A 415 -11.14 -1.72 1.58
N ALA A 416 -12.07 -2.64 1.78
CA ALA A 416 -11.78 -4.07 1.81
C ALA A 416 -11.33 -4.60 0.44
N LEU A 417 -10.50 -5.65 0.46
CA LEU A 417 -10.06 -6.36 -0.74
C LEU A 417 -11.28 -6.88 -1.54
N ALA A 418 -12.32 -7.33 -0.84
CA ALA A 418 -13.58 -7.80 -1.43
C ALA A 418 -14.37 -6.73 -2.19
N ASP A 419 -14.01 -5.45 -2.04
CA ASP A 419 -14.59 -4.32 -2.77
C ASP A 419 -13.68 -3.82 -3.90
N ILE A 420 -12.51 -4.40 -4.08
CA ILE A 420 -11.68 -4.19 -5.27
C ILE A 420 -12.22 -5.11 -6.35
N LYS A 421 -12.58 -4.54 -7.50
CA LYS A 421 -13.13 -5.26 -8.65
C LYS A 421 -12.05 -5.80 -9.58
N ALA A 422 -11.07 -4.96 -9.88
CA ALA A 422 -10.01 -5.24 -10.84
C ALA A 422 -8.80 -4.34 -10.60
N LEU A 423 -7.65 -4.80 -11.10
CA LEU A 423 -6.43 -4.01 -11.25
C LEU A 423 -6.21 -3.73 -12.73
N VAL A 424 -6.30 -2.46 -13.10
CA VAL A 424 -6.33 -2.04 -14.49
C VAL A 424 -5.13 -1.18 -14.87
N SER A 425 -4.73 -1.25 -16.13
CA SER A 425 -3.73 -0.37 -16.72
C SER A 425 -3.96 -0.27 -18.23
N SER A 426 -3.55 0.84 -18.83
CA SER A 426 -3.44 0.94 -20.30
C SER A 426 -2.16 0.30 -20.84
N ASP A 427 -1.24 -0.07 -19.95
CA ASP A 427 0.06 -0.65 -20.31
C ASP A 427 0.17 -2.09 -19.80
N SER A 428 0.23 -3.03 -20.75
CA SER A 428 0.44 -4.45 -20.46
C SER A 428 1.69 -4.69 -19.59
N ARG A 429 2.75 -3.87 -19.71
CA ARG A 429 3.97 -4.01 -18.91
C ARG A 429 3.72 -3.81 -17.42
N SER A 430 2.83 -2.89 -17.06
CA SER A 430 2.44 -2.65 -15.67
C SER A 430 1.65 -3.83 -15.10
N LEU A 431 0.78 -4.46 -15.89
CA LEU A 431 0.07 -5.68 -15.50
C LEU A 431 1.04 -6.85 -15.29
N MET A 432 2.01 -7.01 -16.19
CA MET A 432 3.04 -8.06 -16.05
C MET A 432 3.91 -7.85 -14.80
N ARG A 433 4.31 -6.60 -14.51
CA ARG A 433 5.03 -6.28 -13.28
C ARG A 433 4.18 -6.62 -12.05
N ALA A 434 2.90 -6.30 -12.07
CA ALA A 434 1.97 -6.65 -10.99
C ALA A 434 1.88 -8.17 -10.81
N TYR A 435 1.68 -8.91 -11.90
CA TYR A 435 1.71 -10.37 -11.90
C TYR A 435 2.99 -10.92 -11.27
N ALA A 436 4.17 -10.46 -11.70
CA ALA A 436 5.45 -10.93 -11.17
C ALA A 436 5.61 -10.64 -9.67
N VAL A 437 5.24 -9.43 -9.22
CA VAL A 437 5.29 -9.04 -7.81
C VAL A 437 4.37 -9.91 -6.95
N LEU A 438 3.15 -10.18 -7.43
CA LEU A 438 2.17 -11.01 -6.73
C LEU A 438 2.61 -12.48 -6.65
N ARG A 439 3.06 -13.05 -7.77
CA ARG A 439 3.58 -14.43 -7.84
C ARG A 439 4.77 -14.62 -6.91
N ASN A 440 5.73 -13.68 -6.90
CA ASN A 440 6.90 -13.74 -6.02
C ASN A 440 6.52 -13.67 -4.53
N ALA A 441 5.40 -13.00 -4.21
CA ALA A 441 4.84 -12.98 -2.86
C ALA A 441 4.00 -14.23 -2.53
N GLY A 442 3.88 -15.19 -3.45
CA GLY A 442 3.07 -16.40 -3.28
C GLY A 442 1.57 -16.17 -3.37
N ILE A 443 1.13 -15.02 -3.91
CA ILE A 443 -0.29 -14.70 -4.09
C ILE A 443 -0.75 -15.29 -5.41
N GLU A 444 -1.57 -16.33 -5.36
CA GLU A 444 -2.10 -17.01 -6.55
C GLU A 444 -3.53 -16.57 -6.92
N THR A 445 -4.29 -16.12 -5.92
CA THR A 445 -5.69 -15.72 -6.08
C THR A 445 -5.97 -14.42 -5.37
N ILE A 446 -6.87 -13.60 -5.94
CA ILE A 446 -7.40 -12.38 -5.33
C ILE A 446 -8.93 -12.53 -5.28
N ASN A 447 -9.54 -12.34 -4.12
CA ASN A 447 -10.99 -12.56 -3.91
C ASN A 447 -11.50 -13.96 -4.32
N GLY A 448 -10.61 -14.97 -4.29
CA GLY A 448 -10.94 -16.33 -4.71
C GLY A 448 -10.90 -16.56 -6.22
N GLU A 449 -10.57 -15.54 -7.02
CA GLU A 449 -10.34 -15.63 -8.46
C GLU A 449 -8.83 -15.70 -8.77
N PRO A 450 -8.41 -16.35 -9.86
CA PRO A 450 -7.01 -16.31 -10.30
C PRO A 450 -6.51 -14.87 -10.48
N MET A 451 -5.29 -14.57 -10.05
CA MET A 451 -4.78 -13.18 -10.10
C MET A 451 -4.74 -12.63 -11.54
N GLU A 452 -4.55 -13.48 -12.54
CA GLU A 452 -4.46 -13.14 -13.96
C GLU A 452 -5.81 -12.68 -14.53
N ASP A 453 -6.92 -13.13 -13.96
CA ASP A 453 -8.26 -12.64 -14.30
C ASP A 453 -8.54 -11.27 -13.68
N PHE A 454 -7.90 -11.00 -12.53
CA PHE A 454 -8.01 -9.74 -11.82
C PHE A 454 -7.20 -8.59 -12.46
N LEU A 455 -6.20 -8.92 -13.27
CA LEU A 455 -5.36 -7.97 -14.02
C LEU A 455 -5.95 -7.72 -15.41
N VAL A 456 -6.37 -6.48 -15.68
CA VAL A 456 -7.12 -6.14 -16.90
C VAL A 456 -6.44 -5.02 -17.68
N LEU A 457 -6.25 -5.24 -18.98
CA LEU A 457 -5.81 -4.21 -19.90
C LEU A 457 -7.01 -3.36 -20.32
N THR A 458 -7.00 -2.08 -19.92
CA THR A 458 -8.07 -1.12 -20.23
C THR A 458 -7.47 0.19 -20.72
N PRO A 459 -7.76 0.63 -21.96
CA PRO A 459 -7.17 1.86 -22.48
C PRO A 459 -7.80 3.13 -21.90
N THR A 460 -9.09 3.12 -21.53
CA THR A 460 -9.81 4.34 -21.11
C THR A 460 -10.54 4.20 -19.79
N VAL A 461 -10.89 5.34 -19.18
CA VAL A 461 -11.75 5.41 -17.99
C VAL A 461 -13.12 4.77 -18.24
N ARG A 462 -13.65 4.88 -19.46
CA ARG A 462 -14.90 4.22 -19.85
C ARG A 462 -14.83 2.71 -19.73
N ASP A 463 -13.73 2.12 -20.18
CA ASP A 463 -13.52 0.68 -20.11
C ASP A 463 -13.52 0.26 -18.63
N ALA A 464 -12.79 0.97 -17.79
CA ALA A 464 -12.85 0.73 -16.34
C ALA A 464 -14.27 0.85 -15.76
N ALA A 465 -15.10 1.80 -16.23
CA ALA A 465 -16.50 1.91 -15.82
C ALA A 465 -17.37 0.71 -16.23
N GLY A 466 -17.08 0.09 -17.37
CA GLY A 466 -17.77 -1.14 -17.76
C GLY A 466 -17.45 -2.33 -16.84
N LEU A 467 -16.27 -2.38 -16.22
CA LEU A 467 -15.91 -3.40 -15.22
C LEU A 467 -16.67 -3.25 -13.90
N SER A 468 -16.90 -2.01 -13.45
CA SER A 468 -17.73 -1.72 -12.26
C SER A 468 -19.23 -1.90 -12.52
N GLU A 469 -19.62 -2.35 -13.72
CA GLU A 469 -21.01 -2.46 -14.16
C GLU A 469 -21.80 -1.19 -13.80
N THR A 470 -21.30 -0.01 -14.13
CA THR A 470 -22.00 1.26 -13.86
C THR A 470 -22.51 1.93 -15.14
N LEU A 471 -22.00 1.51 -16.30
CA LEU A 471 -22.52 1.91 -17.60
C LEU A 471 -24.01 1.54 -17.73
N ALA A 472 -24.78 2.40 -18.39
CA ALA A 472 -26.12 2.05 -18.83
C ALA A 472 -26.00 0.97 -19.92
N LYS A 473 -26.88 -0.04 -19.91
CA LYS A 473 -26.98 -0.96 -21.05
C LYS A 473 -27.51 -0.15 -22.24
N PRO A 474 -26.91 -0.26 -23.43
CA PRO A 474 -27.43 0.43 -24.60
C PRO A 474 -28.88 -0.03 -24.87
N ASP A 475 -29.76 0.93 -25.17
CA ASP A 475 -31.12 0.61 -25.64
C ASP A 475 -31.02 -0.23 -26.91
N GLU A 476 -31.76 -1.35 -26.97
CA GLU A 476 -31.85 -2.21 -28.17
C GLU A 476 -32.36 -1.38 -29.36
N GLY A 477 -31.42 -0.88 -30.19
CA GLY A 477 -31.74 -0.15 -31.42
C GLY A 477 -31.21 1.29 -31.53
N SER A 478 -30.45 1.81 -30.58
CA SER A 478 -29.80 3.13 -30.75
C SER A 478 -28.65 3.05 -31.77
N LYS A 479 -28.60 4.00 -32.71
CA LYS A 479 -27.51 4.12 -33.71
C LYS A 479 -26.23 4.77 -33.15
N ASP A 480 -26.32 5.34 -31.94
CA ASP A 480 -25.17 5.78 -31.14
C ASP A 480 -24.65 4.64 -30.24
N SER A 481 -24.78 3.39 -30.71
CA SER A 481 -24.30 2.19 -30.03
C SER A 481 -22.78 2.14 -30.06
N TRP A 482 -22.15 2.92 -29.19
CA TRP A 482 -20.77 2.68 -28.82
C TRP A 482 -20.65 1.23 -28.33
N GLN A 483 -19.77 0.44 -28.95
CA GLN A 483 -19.62 -0.98 -28.66
C GLN A 483 -19.38 -1.23 -27.16
N ASP A 484 -19.90 -2.35 -26.66
CA ASP A 484 -19.58 -2.83 -25.32
C ASP A 484 -18.06 -2.91 -25.16
N PRO A 485 -17.49 -2.44 -24.03
CA PRO A 485 -16.06 -2.53 -23.83
C PRO A 485 -15.59 -3.99 -23.89
N GLU A 486 -14.70 -4.32 -24.84
CA GLU A 486 -14.03 -5.61 -24.85
C GLU A 486 -12.82 -5.56 -23.91
N PHE A 487 -12.97 -6.12 -22.72
CA PHE A 487 -11.86 -6.27 -21.77
C PHE A 487 -10.93 -7.40 -22.18
N LYS A 488 -9.63 -7.17 -22.01
CA LYS A 488 -8.61 -8.23 -22.11
C LYS A 488 -7.97 -8.43 -20.74
N THR A 489 -8.41 -9.48 -20.04
CA THR A 489 -7.70 -9.97 -18.84
C THR A 489 -6.32 -10.49 -19.21
N LEU A 490 -5.41 -10.51 -18.26
CA LEU A 490 -4.08 -11.09 -18.47
C LEU A 490 -4.20 -12.57 -18.86
N SER A 491 -5.11 -13.34 -18.25
CA SER A 491 -5.40 -14.73 -18.65
C SER A 491 -5.76 -14.85 -20.13
N LYS A 492 -6.62 -13.94 -20.64
CA LYS A 492 -7.03 -13.94 -22.05
C LYS A 492 -5.84 -13.61 -22.96
N ILE A 493 -5.00 -12.65 -22.57
CA ILE A 493 -3.77 -12.30 -23.30
C ILE A 493 -2.82 -13.49 -23.38
N ILE A 494 -2.56 -14.15 -22.25
CA ILE A 494 -1.71 -15.36 -22.19
C ILE A 494 -2.30 -16.48 -23.05
N LYS A 495 -3.62 -16.66 -23.05
CA LYS A 495 -4.26 -17.70 -23.84
C LYS A 495 -4.21 -17.42 -25.35
N GLU A 496 -4.39 -16.17 -25.76
CA GLU A 496 -4.33 -15.73 -27.17
C GLU A 496 -2.88 -15.76 -27.71
N ASP A 497 -1.91 -15.44 -26.87
CA ASP A 497 -0.48 -15.45 -27.21
C ASP A 497 0.36 -15.96 -26.02
N PRO A 498 0.55 -17.28 -25.88
CA PRO A 498 1.27 -17.89 -24.74
C PRO A 498 2.71 -17.39 -24.60
N ASP A 499 3.35 -17.13 -25.73
CA ASP A 499 4.72 -16.60 -25.78
C ASP A 499 4.76 -15.10 -25.43
N SER A 500 3.62 -14.39 -25.37
CA SER A 500 3.59 -12.96 -25.02
C SER A 500 4.15 -12.73 -23.63
N LEU A 501 3.71 -13.51 -22.63
CA LEU A 501 4.16 -13.37 -21.24
C LEU A 501 5.67 -13.53 -21.16
N GLU A 502 6.21 -14.54 -21.84
CA GLU A 502 7.64 -14.82 -21.91
C GLU A 502 8.39 -13.67 -22.62
N ARG A 503 7.97 -13.28 -23.82
CA ARG A 503 8.55 -12.15 -24.58
C ARG A 503 8.50 -10.81 -23.82
N TYR A 504 7.43 -10.55 -23.06
CA TYR A 504 7.27 -9.31 -22.29
C TYR A 504 8.03 -9.30 -20.97
N LEU A 505 8.09 -10.43 -20.23
CA LEU A 505 8.95 -10.57 -19.05
C LEU A 505 10.44 -10.42 -19.44
N TYR A 506 10.85 -10.97 -20.59
CA TYR A 506 12.20 -10.80 -21.13
C TYR A 506 12.42 -9.42 -21.79
N GLY A 507 11.40 -8.78 -22.35
CA GLY A 507 11.45 -7.39 -22.83
C GLY A 507 11.56 -6.36 -21.70
N GLY A 508 10.99 -6.67 -20.53
CA GLY A 508 11.23 -5.96 -19.28
C GLY A 508 12.69 -6.08 -18.84
N ALA A 509 13.29 -7.28 -18.94
CA ALA A 509 14.72 -7.45 -18.77
C ALA A 509 15.52 -6.61 -19.77
N TYR A 510 15.11 -6.51 -21.04
CA TYR A 510 15.78 -5.66 -22.05
C TYR A 510 15.76 -4.16 -21.67
N TYR A 511 14.62 -3.60 -21.26
CA TYR A 511 14.54 -2.19 -20.82
C TYR A 511 15.21 -1.95 -19.46
N PHE A 512 15.16 -2.93 -18.57
CA PHE A 512 15.90 -2.94 -17.31
C PHE A 512 17.42 -2.99 -17.57
N ILE A 513 17.85 -3.73 -18.59
CA ILE A 513 19.22 -3.75 -19.11
C ILE A 513 19.58 -2.41 -19.79
N GLU A 514 18.66 -1.74 -20.49
CA GLU A 514 18.87 -0.40 -21.05
C GLU A 514 18.96 0.69 -19.96
N GLU A 515 18.16 0.59 -18.89
CA GLU A 515 18.32 1.41 -17.67
C GLU A 515 19.64 1.10 -16.96
N LEU A 516 20.02 -0.17 -16.83
CA LEU A 516 21.34 -0.59 -16.35
C LEU A 516 22.47 -0.04 -17.21
N LYS A 517 22.31 0.06 -18.55
CA LYS A 517 23.28 0.73 -19.44
C LYS A 517 23.38 2.23 -19.20
N LYS A 518 22.35 2.88 -18.66
CA LYS A 518 22.44 4.28 -18.19
C LYS A 518 23.21 4.38 -16.88
N TYR A 519 23.01 3.42 -15.96
CA TYR A 519 23.72 3.35 -14.66
C TYR A 519 25.14 2.78 -14.77
N SER A 520 25.45 1.98 -15.79
CA SER A 520 26.75 1.32 -16.04
C SER A 520 27.89 2.29 -16.33
N LYS A 521 27.60 3.58 -16.53
CA LYS A 521 28.62 4.63 -16.53
C LYS A 521 29.23 4.88 -15.14
N THR A 522 28.66 4.27 -14.09
CA THR A 522 29.03 4.42 -12.68
C THR A 522 28.96 3.07 -11.95
N PHE A 523 29.75 2.08 -12.37
CA PHE A 523 29.92 0.82 -11.62
C PHE A 523 30.73 1.03 -10.32
N GLY A 524 30.31 0.40 -9.19
CA GLY A 524 31.19 0.21 -8.02
C GLY A 524 30.57 0.26 -6.61
N THR A 525 29.36 -0.25 -6.35
CA THR A 525 28.77 -0.28 -4.99
C THR A 525 28.35 -1.68 -4.53
N LEU A 526 28.30 -1.93 -3.20
CA LEU A 526 27.85 -3.19 -2.58
C LEU A 526 26.41 -3.60 -3.00
N LYS A 527 25.56 -2.63 -3.36
CA LYS A 527 24.21 -2.89 -3.89
C LYS A 527 24.24 -3.64 -5.22
N ASP A 528 25.33 -3.53 -5.97
CA ASP A 528 25.49 -4.17 -7.28
C ASP A 528 25.75 -5.70 -7.15
N LEU A 529 26.20 -6.17 -5.98
CA LEU A 529 26.46 -7.59 -5.68
C LEU A 529 25.21 -8.33 -5.19
N ASP A 530 24.42 -7.68 -4.32
CA ASP A 530 23.07 -8.16 -3.93
C ASP A 530 22.14 -8.22 -5.15
N PHE A 531 22.30 -7.26 -6.06
CA PHE A 531 21.64 -7.21 -7.35
C PHE A 531 22.00 -8.41 -8.25
N ALA A 532 23.30 -8.74 -8.37
CA ALA A 532 23.75 -9.91 -9.14
C ALA A 532 23.24 -11.23 -8.56
N ASN A 533 23.15 -11.35 -7.23
CA ASN A 533 22.56 -12.52 -6.57
C ASN A 533 21.05 -12.63 -6.86
N THR A 534 20.31 -11.52 -6.74
CA THR A 534 18.86 -11.48 -7.04
C THR A 534 18.57 -11.87 -8.50
N PHE A 535 19.38 -11.38 -9.42
CA PHE A 535 19.27 -11.71 -10.85
C PHE A 535 19.60 -13.19 -11.14
N ASN A 536 20.60 -13.75 -10.46
CA ASN A 536 20.99 -15.16 -10.60
C ASN A 536 19.97 -16.13 -9.96
N ASP A 537 19.35 -15.73 -8.85
CA ASP A 537 18.26 -16.50 -8.23
C ASP A 537 17.01 -16.47 -9.11
N TRP A 538 16.72 -15.33 -9.74
CA TRP A 538 15.65 -15.20 -10.72
C TRP A 538 15.86 -16.10 -11.95
N THR A 539 17.07 -16.14 -12.53
CA THR A 539 17.34 -16.99 -13.70
C THR A 539 17.33 -18.49 -13.38
N ARG A 540 17.80 -18.89 -12.18
CA ARG A 540 17.73 -20.29 -11.71
C ARG A 540 16.31 -20.77 -11.47
N ASN A 541 15.45 -19.93 -10.91
CA ASN A 541 14.06 -20.29 -10.60
C ASN A 541 13.13 -20.27 -11.82
N ASN A 542 13.50 -19.58 -12.90
CA ASN A 542 12.68 -19.43 -14.11
C ASN A 542 13.22 -20.22 -15.33
N GLY A 543 14.22 -21.09 -15.15
CA GLY A 543 14.63 -22.05 -16.18
C GLY A 543 15.20 -21.45 -17.47
N ALA A 544 15.88 -20.29 -17.39
CA ALA A 544 16.35 -19.55 -18.56
C ALA A 544 17.60 -20.19 -19.21
N TYR A 545 17.43 -21.28 -19.96
CA TYR A 545 18.50 -21.98 -20.68
C TYR A 545 18.96 -21.28 -21.97
N GLN A 546 18.50 -20.06 -22.26
CA GLN A 546 18.81 -19.36 -23.52
C GLN A 546 19.17 -17.86 -23.36
N LEU A 547 19.88 -17.49 -22.28
CA LEU A 547 20.41 -16.13 -22.14
C LEU A 547 21.41 -15.74 -23.26
N ASP A 548 22.16 -16.71 -23.80
CA ASP A 548 23.23 -16.50 -24.81
C ASP A 548 22.73 -15.90 -26.12
N ALA A 549 21.46 -16.08 -26.47
CA ALA A 549 20.92 -15.60 -27.75
C ALA A 549 20.52 -14.11 -27.73
N TYR A 550 20.33 -13.51 -26.55
CA TYR A 550 19.65 -12.21 -26.41
C TYR A 550 20.45 -11.12 -25.68
N LEU A 551 21.38 -11.49 -24.79
CA LEU A 551 22.39 -10.55 -24.34
C LEU A 551 23.48 -10.49 -25.41
N GLY A 552 23.63 -9.36 -26.10
CA GLY A 552 24.81 -9.15 -26.93
C GLY A 552 26.07 -9.42 -26.10
N GLY A 553 27.02 -10.21 -26.64
CA GLY A 553 28.07 -10.92 -25.90
C GLY A 553 28.67 -10.18 -24.70
N ARG A 554 28.95 -8.88 -24.84
CA ARG A 554 29.52 -8.02 -23.77
C ARG A 554 28.72 -7.98 -22.47
N ALA A 555 27.40 -7.84 -22.49
CA ALA A 555 26.61 -7.74 -21.25
C ALA A 555 26.55 -9.09 -20.51
N LEU A 556 26.59 -10.18 -21.27
CA LEU A 556 26.61 -11.54 -20.74
C LEU A 556 28.02 -11.89 -20.23
N ASP A 557 29.07 -11.39 -20.88
CA ASP A 557 30.46 -11.47 -20.44
C ASP A 557 30.69 -10.68 -19.14
N ASP A 558 30.08 -9.50 -18.97
CA ASP A 558 30.20 -8.69 -17.75
C ASP A 558 29.48 -9.34 -16.55
N ILE A 559 28.30 -9.93 -16.77
CA ILE A 559 27.57 -10.69 -15.75
C ILE A 559 28.27 -12.02 -15.44
N ARG A 560 28.79 -12.72 -16.47
CA ARG A 560 29.64 -13.91 -16.30
C ARG A 560 30.93 -13.57 -15.56
N MET A 561 31.56 -12.43 -15.82
CA MET A 561 32.74 -11.95 -15.08
C MET A 561 32.43 -11.71 -13.61
N LEU A 562 31.26 -11.13 -13.28
CA LEU A 562 30.80 -10.95 -11.89
C LEU A 562 30.46 -12.27 -11.18
N LEU A 563 29.95 -13.26 -11.93
CA LEU A 563 29.68 -14.61 -11.42
C LEU A 563 30.94 -15.48 -11.35
N ASP A 564 31.92 -15.29 -12.23
CA ASP A 564 33.23 -15.93 -12.21
C ASP A 564 34.12 -15.39 -11.09
N LEU A 565 33.91 -14.14 -10.66
CA LEU A 565 34.50 -13.60 -9.42
C LEU A 565 34.06 -14.36 -8.16
N LYS A 566 32.94 -15.09 -8.22
CA LYS A 566 32.44 -16.00 -7.16
C LYS A 566 32.98 -17.43 -7.29
N HIS A 567 33.38 -17.86 -8.50
CA HIS A 567 33.90 -19.19 -8.75
C HIS A 567 35.43 -19.19 -8.82
N GLU A 568 36.05 -19.61 -7.71
CA GLU A 568 37.47 -19.92 -7.50
C GLU A 568 38.26 -20.30 -8.78
N SER A 569 38.85 -19.33 -9.50
CA SER A 569 40.02 -19.54 -10.38
C SER A 569 40.52 -18.29 -11.13
N ALA A 570 39.82 -17.15 -11.09
CA ALA A 570 40.31 -15.94 -11.76
C ALA A 570 41.46 -15.29 -10.95
N THR A 571 42.71 -15.55 -11.35
CA THR A 571 43.87 -14.85 -10.80
C THR A 571 43.79 -13.35 -11.13
N THR A 572 44.13 -12.50 -10.15
CA THR A 572 44.15 -11.02 -10.24
C THR A 572 44.65 -10.45 -11.59
N PRO A 573 45.66 -11.03 -12.27
CA PRO A 573 46.11 -10.57 -13.58
C PRO A 573 45.06 -10.67 -14.70
N LYS A 574 44.20 -11.71 -14.71
CA LYS A 574 43.14 -11.86 -15.73
C LYS A 574 42.00 -10.87 -15.54
N ILE A 575 41.71 -10.51 -14.28
CA ILE A 575 40.73 -9.47 -13.92
C ILE A 575 41.22 -8.11 -14.42
N VAL A 576 42.50 -7.80 -14.21
CA VAL A 576 43.12 -6.57 -14.71
C VAL A 576 43.18 -6.56 -16.24
N GLU A 577 43.49 -7.68 -16.89
CA GLU A 577 43.52 -7.79 -18.35
C GLU A 577 42.12 -7.58 -18.98
N GLY A 578 41.07 -8.16 -18.41
CA GLY A 578 39.68 -7.98 -18.89
C GLY A 578 39.20 -6.53 -18.75
N VAL A 579 39.52 -5.90 -17.61
CA VAL A 579 39.23 -4.49 -17.37
C VAL A 579 40.01 -3.59 -18.34
N LEU A 580 41.31 -3.83 -18.55
CA LEU A 580 42.15 -3.03 -19.45
C LEU A 580 41.80 -3.20 -20.93
N ARG A 581 41.37 -4.39 -21.38
CA ARG A 581 40.98 -4.66 -22.79
C ARG A 581 39.64 -4.02 -23.19
N ASN A 582 38.70 -3.85 -22.26
CA ASN A 582 37.42 -3.19 -22.52
C ASN A 582 37.50 -1.64 -22.47
N PHE A 583 38.59 -1.08 -21.95
CA PHE A 583 38.93 0.33 -22.17
C PHE A 583 39.54 0.48 -23.56
N GLU A 584 38.79 1.01 -24.53
CA GLU A 584 39.43 1.56 -25.74
C GLU A 584 40.48 2.60 -25.28
N ILE A 585 41.77 2.24 -25.35
CA ILE A 585 42.89 3.16 -25.09
C ILE A 585 42.93 4.17 -26.25
N ARG A 586 42.04 5.16 -26.17
CA ARG A 586 41.97 6.34 -27.03
C ARG A 586 41.96 7.64 -26.21
N ILE A 587 42.60 7.63 -25.04
CA ILE A 587 42.56 8.75 -24.09
C ILE A 587 43.98 9.07 -23.60
N ILE A 588 44.94 9.16 -24.52
CA ILE A 588 46.17 9.92 -24.26
C ILE A 588 46.04 11.21 -25.08
N PRO A 589 46.08 12.39 -24.44
CA PRO A 589 46.00 13.67 -25.15
C PRO A 589 47.02 13.68 -26.31
N SER A 590 46.53 13.97 -27.52
CA SER A 590 47.35 13.89 -28.75
C SER A 590 48.52 14.86 -28.75
N ARG A 591 48.45 15.93 -27.94
CA ARG A 591 49.45 17.01 -27.81
C ARG A 591 50.47 16.80 -26.68
N MET A 592 50.43 15.64 -26.02
CA MET A 592 51.40 15.27 -24.99
C MET A 592 52.78 15.01 -25.60
N LYS A 593 53.85 15.52 -24.96
CA LYS A 593 55.24 15.25 -25.37
C LYS A 593 55.45 13.74 -25.56
N PRO A 594 56.03 13.29 -26.69
CA PRO A 594 56.16 11.87 -27.03
C PRO A 594 56.83 11.03 -25.93
N GLU A 595 57.81 11.59 -25.22
CA GLU A 595 58.52 10.90 -24.13
C GLU A 595 57.60 10.58 -22.93
N VAL A 596 56.68 11.47 -22.57
CA VAL A 596 55.73 11.25 -21.47
C VAL A 596 54.68 10.22 -21.87
N LYS A 597 54.18 10.34 -23.10
CA LYS A 597 53.22 9.38 -23.69
C LYS A 597 53.77 7.95 -23.74
N ASN A 598 55.02 7.79 -24.16
CA ASN A 598 55.67 6.48 -24.26
C ASN A 598 55.90 5.85 -22.88
N ASN A 599 56.21 6.63 -21.86
CA ASN A 599 56.36 6.14 -20.48
C ASN A 599 55.03 5.66 -19.87
N ILE A 600 53.92 6.37 -20.12
CA ILE A 600 52.59 5.97 -19.66
C ILE A 600 52.15 4.68 -20.36
N LEU A 601 52.37 4.56 -21.67
CA LEU A 601 52.08 3.35 -22.42
C LEU A 601 52.93 2.16 -21.96
N ALA A 602 54.21 2.38 -21.65
CA ALA A 602 55.09 1.33 -21.12
C ALA A 602 54.64 0.84 -19.72
N ALA A 603 54.18 1.74 -18.85
CA ALA A 603 53.63 1.38 -17.55
C ALA A 603 52.31 0.59 -17.64
N LEU A 604 51.43 0.98 -18.56
CA LEU A 604 50.14 0.30 -18.79
C LEU A 604 50.29 -1.06 -19.48
N ASN A 605 51.30 -1.24 -20.33
CA ASN A 605 51.56 -2.48 -21.05
C ASN A 605 52.35 -3.52 -20.24
N ASN A 606 52.82 -3.18 -19.03
CA ASN A 606 53.58 -4.12 -18.20
C ASN A 606 52.61 -5.03 -17.44
N LEU A 607 52.11 -6.07 -18.14
CA LEU A 607 51.06 -7.02 -17.73
C LEU A 607 51.36 -7.88 -16.47
N HIS A 608 52.53 -7.74 -15.87
CA HIS A 608 52.94 -8.45 -14.66
C HIS A 608 53.23 -7.56 -13.45
N ALA A 609 53.03 -6.24 -13.57
CA ALA A 609 53.25 -5.32 -12.46
C ALA A 609 52.09 -5.41 -11.44
N SER A 610 52.44 -5.37 -10.15
CA SER A 610 51.48 -5.26 -9.06
C SER A 610 50.71 -3.92 -9.14
N VAL A 611 49.49 -3.89 -8.58
CA VAL A 611 48.62 -2.68 -8.58
C VAL A 611 49.35 -1.45 -8.03
N GLU A 612 50.25 -1.64 -7.06
CA GLU A 612 51.05 -0.58 -6.43
C GLU A 612 52.11 0.01 -7.40
N GLU A 613 52.73 -0.81 -8.25
CA GLU A 613 53.73 -0.37 -9.23
C GLU A 613 53.10 0.48 -10.35
N VAL A 614 51.89 0.12 -10.78
CA VAL A 614 51.11 0.91 -11.75
C VAL A 614 50.75 2.29 -11.17
N VAL A 615 50.44 2.36 -9.87
CA VAL A 615 50.09 3.61 -9.16
C VAL A 615 51.29 4.53 -9.01
N VAL A 616 52.45 3.98 -8.65
CA VAL A 616 53.70 4.75 -8.56
C VAL A 616 54.08 5.29 -9.94
N ALA A 617 54.00 4.48 -10.99
CA ALA A 617 54.29 4.91 -12.35
C ALA A 617 53.36 6.04 -12.83
N VAL A 618 52.06 5.96 -12.54
CA VAL A 618 51.08 6.99 -12.91
C VAL A 618 51.27 8.28 -12.11
N ARG A 619 51.59 8.20 -10.81
CA ARG A 619 51.91 9.39 -10.00
C ARG A 619 53.18 10.08 -10.45
N THR A 620 54.24 9.32 -10.73
CA THR A 620 55.49 9.87 -11.27
C THR A 620 55.30 10.50 -12.65
N ALA A 621 54.44 9.93 -13.50
CA ALA A 621 54.08 10.52 -14.79
C ALA A 621 53.29 11.83 -14.62
N LYS A 622 52.37 11.90 -13.67
CA LYS A 622 51.60 13.11 -13.33
C LYS A 622 52.49 14.25 -12.79
N GLU A 623 53.45 13.92 -11.92
CA GLU A 623 54.43 14.90 -11.42
C GLU A 623 55.35 15.41 -12.53
N LYS A 624 55.82 14.54 -13.43
CA LYS A 624 56.59 14.97 -14.62
C LYS A 624 55.76 15.84 -15.56
N PHE A 625 54.48 15.52 -15.73
CA PHE A 625 53.54 16.27 -16.55
C PHE A 625 53.29 17.69 -15.99
N GLN A 626 53.13 17.85 -14.67
CA GLN A 626 53.00 19.16 -14.01
C GLN A 626 54.24 20.05 -14.21
N ASN A 627 55.42 19.45 -14.36
CA ASN A 627 56.69 20.18 -14.46
C ASN A 627 57.13 20.50 -15.91
N GLN A 628 56.65 19.77 -16.91
CA GLN A 628 57.20 19.84 -18.28
C GLN A 628 56.26 20.42 -19.35
N GLY A 629 54.96 20.56 -19.06
CA GLY A 629 53.97 21.24 -19.91
C GLY A 629 53.75 20.65 -21.32
N PHE A 630 52.78 21.21 -22.05
CA PHE A 630 52.44 20.86 -23.44
C PHE A 630 53.41 21.46 -24.46
N GLU A 631 53.46 20.89 -25.68
CA GLU A 631 54.40 21.38 -26.71
C GLU A 631 54.05 22.78 -27.23
N THR A 632 52.77 23.16 -27.33
CA THR A 632 52.31 24.54 -27.63
C THR A 632 50.82 24.68 -27.26
N GLY A 633 50.40 25.69 -26.46
CA GLY A 633 48.96 25.87 -26.15
C GLY A 633 48.62 26.94 -25.10
N SER A 634 47.38 27.47 -25.17
CA SER A 634 46.86 28.54 -24.29
C SER A 634 46.20 27.99 -23.02
N SER A 635 46.17 28.79 -21.93
CA SER A 635 45.80 28.37 -20.56
C SER A 635 44.45 27.66 -20.38
N LYS A 636 43.51 27.81 -21.32
CA LYS A 636 42.17 27.21 -21.25
C LYS A 636 42.14 25.73 -21.66
N GLU A 637 42.97 25.33 -22.63
CA GLU A 637 43.04 23.95 -23.12
C GLU A 637 43.91 23.09 -22.18
N ASP A 638 44.98 23.66 -21.62
CA ASP A 638 45.82 23.00 -20.60
C ASP A 638 45.03 22.65 -19.32
N THR A 639 44.05 23.49 -18.97
CA THR A 639 43.15 23.25 -17.84
C THR A 639 42.24 22.03 -18.09
N GLN A 640 41.81 21.83 -19.34
CA GLN A 640 40.89 20.76 -19.72
C GLN A 640 41.59 19.39 -19.74
N ASP A 641 42.83 19.34 -20.20
CA ASP A 641 43.66 18.13 -20.15
C ASP A 641 44.16 17.82 -18.73
N PHE A 642 44.40 18.83 -17.88
CA PHE A 642 44.69 18.64 -16.45
C PHE A 642 43.49 18.05 -15.70
N ILE A 643 42.26 18.53 -15.99
CA ILE A 643 41.03 17.96 -15.45
C ILE A 643 40.87 16.49 -15.88
N LEU A 644 41.20 16.16 -17.13
CA LEU A 644 41.14 14.78 -17.64
C LEU A 644 42.12 13.86 -16.88
N LEU A 645 43.35 14.32 -16.61
CA LEU A 645 44.33 13.56 -15.82
C LEU A 645 43.93 13.41 -14.34
N ALA A 646 43.33 14.44 -13.74
CA ALA A 646 42.77 14.36 -12.38
C ALA A 646 41.58 13.37 -12.31
N GLN A 647 40.75 13.29 -13.36
CA GLN A 647 39.70 12.30 -13.47
C GLN A 647 40.25 10.87 -13.62
N ILE A 648 41.36 10.70 -14.35
CA ILE A 648 42.06 9.41 -14.48
C ILE A 648 42.60 8.95 -13.11
N GLU A 649 43.26 9.82 -12.36
CA GLU A 649 43.77 9.51 -11.02
C GLU A 649 42.64 9.19 -10.03
N ALA A 650 41.55 9.96 -10.04
CA ALA A 650 40.38 9.69 -9.20
C ALA A 650 39.76 8.32 -9.51
N ARG A 651 39.76 7.90 -10.78
CA ARG A 651 39.23 6.61 -11.23
C ARG A 651 40.16 5.44 -10.88
N ILE A 652 41.48 5.60 -11.02
CA ILE A 652 42.46 4.59 -10.58
C ILE A 652 42.42 4.43 -9.05
N THR A 653 42.32 5.54 -8.30
CA THR A 653 42.16 5.51 -6.85
C THR A 653 40.87 4.80 -6.41
N ARG A 654 39.82 4.86 -7.24
CA ARG A 654 38.55 4.14 -7.01
C ARG A 654 38.69 2.64 -7.22
N ILE A 655 39.46 2.22 -8.23
CA ILE A 655 39.77 0.80 -8.48
C ILE A 655 40.58 0.21 -7.31
N ILE A 656 41.52 0.98 -6.75
CA ILE A 656 42.28 0.57 -5.55
C ILE A 656 41.33 0.37 -4.36
N LYS A 657 40.41 1.30 -4.10
CA LYS A 657 39.42 1.14 -3.01
C LYS A 657 38.53 -0.09 -3.17
N ILE A 658 38.20 -0.45 -4.41
CA ILE A 658 37.44 -1.68 -4.72
C ILE A 658 38.33 -2.91 -4.44
N SER A 659 39.60 -2.89 -4.84
CA SER A 659 40.56 -3.96 -4.54
C SER A 659 40.79 -4.14 -3.04
N ASP A 660 40.98 -3.05 -2.30
CA ASP A 660 41.14 -3.06 -0.83
C ASP A 660 39.86 -3.53 -0.13
N GLY A 661 38.69 -3.14 -0.65
CA GLY A 661 37.39 -3.62 -0.19
C GLY A 661 37.19 -5.12 -0.41
N ILE A 662 37.68 -5.65 -1.54
CA ILE A 662 37.66 -7.09 -1.85
C ILE A 662 38.62 -7.86 -0.95
N GLU A 663 39.80 -7.33 -0.66
CA GLU A 663 40.78 -7.97 0.24
C GLU A 663 40.32 -7.91 1.72
N GLY A 664 39.65 -6.82 2.11
CA GLY A 664 38.93 -6.71 3.38
C GLY A 664 37.79 -7.72 3.50
N TRP A 665 37.02 -7.90 2.43
CA TRP A 665 35.97 -8.92 2.33
C TRP A 665 36.52 -10.34 2.41
N ARG A 666 37.67 -10.62 1.77
CA ARG A 666 38.36 -11.92 1.87
C ARG A 666 38.82 -12.23 3.30
N LYS A 667 39.32 -11.23 4.03
CA LYS A 667 39.67 -11.39 5.45
C LYS A 667 38.44 -11.64 6.33
N ILE A 668 37.32 -10.99 6.04
CA ILE A 668 36.05 -11.20 6.76
C ILE A 668 35.47 -12.59 6.47
N LEU A 669 35.51 -13.04 5.20
CA LEU A 669 35.08 -14.39 4.82
C LEU A 669 35.98 -15.48 5.42
N ALA A 670 37.30 -15.30 5.40
CA ALA A 670 38.23 -16.23 6.05
C ALA A 670 38.10 -16.27 7.59
N GLN A 671 37.53 -15.23 8.20
CA GLN A 671 37.17 -15.22 9.63
C GLN A 671 35.82 -15.90 9.90
N ASN A 672 34.87 -15.81 8.97
CA ASN A 672 33.53 -16.38 9.10
C ASN A 672 33.44 -17.86 8.64
N GLU A 673 34.39 -18.37 7.86
CA GLU A 673 34.46 -19.80 7.48
C GLU A 673 34.69 -20.77 8.67
N ASN A 674 34.95 -20.26 9.88
CA ASN A 674 35.03 -21.07 11.09
C ASN A 674 33.73 -21.10 11.93
N THR A 675 32.65 -20.45 11.49
CA THR A 675 31.35 -20.52 12.15
C THR A 675 30.24 -20.59 11.11
N ASN A 676 29.79 -21.83 10.86
CA ASN A 676 28.77 -22.31 9.90
C ASN A 676 27.63 -21.34 9.56
#